data_AF-A0AA48KPA1-F1
#
_entry.id   AF-A0AA48KPA1-F1
#
_cell.length_a   1.000
_cell.length_b   1.000
_cell.length_c   1.000
_cell.angle_alpha   90.00
_cell.angle_beta   90.00
_cell.angle_gamma   90.00
#
_symmetry.space_group_name_H-M   'P 1'
#
loop_
_entity.id
_entity.type
_entity.pdbx_description
1 polymer ?
#
loop_
_entity_poly.entity_id
_entity_poly.type
_entity_poly.pdbx_seq_one_letter_code
_entity_poly.pdbx_strand_id
1 'polypeptide(L)'
;MKNILRPIFVLLFCTQLSAQTTPVPDADFEAFLIAQGIDTNGPTGDILNTDAATVTTLNVSVNTITDFSGLEAFMNITSLDLNGNQFAGLPLNTLTSLEELRFSGNTALTTLDLSSNTQLKILEARSNGGTNNAPITDLDLSANTLLEEIEIYNFDNLSNVIFPNTNTVRDVYMLLDFDINVDFSGYDNLEHLFLSTNFNNTLSINAILPNNQNSLRTLRCQGGNITNVNVSNFLALESLNLQTTNTQTVQLPQTNTLTEIRITNHLIDTISFEDAPMLETLYIQNKSAASPTPTIIDVTQNPQLDVLVASSNYMTNIDVTQNTLLTNINVHNNQLSVLDVTQNTILEALTASNNLLPGIDVSQNLLLERLVLSHNQIPNLDVTQNTELRSLNIADNLFTGTGLDLTQNIELYFLDASENQIALLDITQNSSLGNLVLHHNLFTGTDIIDQYYDIWQANGALRASDELDVSYNLLSGKIPDFASLALDGQTNFFELKFEHNDFHFGDFEEEHNAYVQLLSTYWTSVPSLVLFREYTYAPQAKVNGIESYTPNVGDELTLTTTVKGTQNHYQWFKDGVAIPDAPDSPNLILYDVSDCDSGVYHCEITSDLVPFENGNPPGTNGKNLLLVRNDITVDVQGINKTCPAMVNPTNGETDVPVNTGLQWQDDLGACGYILSVGTNAAANNLLNTVDVGKTGTYNFANDLAPNTTYNVVVVPYFSDGPLSSGCTVQSFTTGSHSALPECNNLTVPAPTTTNMSLSTSLEWSVANGADGYYLNVGTSAGGTDIVNNLDVVGGNSTSYDFSSDLPHNTVVYVTILPYNIEGSASGCNEFSFTTEAATEVPTVPNCTNITNPMDGATDVDINTNITWDAVTGADGYYVNIGTTLGGTELVDNADVSGTGYNPATDFPESTVIYVSVVPYNSVGNATGCSEISFTTETLATAPNCAANITPANGATDVSMDANITWDSVADADGYYVNIGTTSGGTELVDNANVTTGTSYDPNADFPEDTLIYVSVVPYNSVGNATGCNEFSFTTEAATEVPTLPNCTTNITPANGATDVSMDANITWDSVADADGYYVNIGTTSGGTELVDNANVTTGTSYDPNADFPEGTVIYVSVVPYNSVGNATGCSEISFTTETLENVIVQETKYGFSPNGDGINDVWVIHGIENYPENIVSIYNRWGDLVFQTRSYNNSTNVFRGTANHLKGLGADQLPSGTYFFQIENLPEQHYLKKTNGFLVLKR
;
A
#
# COMPACT_ATOMS: atom_id res chain seq x y z
N MET A 1 -108.62 -17.38 -29.81
CA MET A 1 -110.09 -17.25 -29.71
C MET A 1 -110.40 -16.16 -28.68
N LYS A 2 -111.43 -15.34 -28.96
CA LYS A 2 -111.89 -14.08 -28.34
C LYS A 2 -111.70 -13.87 -26.82
N ASN A 3 -111.34 -12.60 -26.52
CA ASN A 3 -111.86 -11.65 -25.51
C ASN A 3 -111.94 -12.04 -24.02
N ILE A 4 -111.42 -11.15 -23.15
CA ILE A 4 -112.22 -10.14 -22.40
C ILE A 4 -111.30 -9.05 -21.82
N LEU A 5 -111.64 -7.78 -22.08
CA LEU A 5 -111.15 -6.56 -21.44
C LEU A 5 -111.82 -6.32 -20.08
N ARG A 6 -111.12 -5.65 -19.14
CA ARG A 6 -111.63 -4.59 -18.23
C ARG A 6 -110.46 -3.89 -17.49
N PRO A 7 -110.63 -2.69 -16.91
CA PRO A 7 -109.78 -1.54 -17.21
C PRO A 7 -108.86 -1.07 -16.07
N ILE A 8 -107.88 -0.29 -16.51
CA ILE A 8 -106.97 0.66 -15.87
C ILE A 8 -107.41 1.24 -14.51
N PHE A 9 -106.49 1.17 -13.55
CA PHE A 9 -106.24 2.20 -12.54
C PHE A 9 -104.72 2.46 -12.52
N VAL A 10 -104.31 3.64 -12.99
CA VAL A 10 -102.93 4.13 -12.91
C VAL A 10 -102.71 4.64 -11.48
N LEU A 11 -101.80 4.01 -10.74
CA LEU A 11 -101.18 4.58 -9.55
C LEU A 11 -99.73 4.88 -9.90
N LEU A 12 -99.46 6.17 -10.10
CA LEU A 12 -98.13 6.73 -10.27
C LEU A 12 -97.44 6.72 -8.89
N PHE A 13 -96.70 5.65 -8.57
CA PHE A 13 -95.71 5.70 -7.50
C PHE A 13 -94.40 6.24 -8.09
N CYS A 14 -94.12 7.51 -7.82
CA CYS A 14 -92.79 8.07 -7.92
C CYS A 14 -91.93 7.37 -6.85
N THR A 15 -91.11 6.41 -7.26
CA THR A 15 -89.99 5.94 -6.45
C THR A 15 -88.78 6.73 -6.92
N GLN A 16 -88.21 7.53 -6.02
CA GLN A 16 -86.90 8.13 -6.26
C GLN A 16 -85.90 6.98 -6.41
N LEU A 17 -85.35 6.81 -7.61
CA LEU A 17 -84.10 6.09 -7.80
C LEU A 17 -83.02 6.98 -7.19
N SER A 18 -82.66 6.73 -5.92
CA SER A 18 -81.40 7.25 -5.39
C SER A 18 -80.26 6.55 -6.11
N ALA A 19 -79.24 7.31 -6.51
CA ALA A 19 -78.02 6.71 -7.04
C ALA A 19 -77.41 5.79 -5.97
N GLN A 20 -76.90 4.64 -6.39
CA GLN A 20 -76.26 3.70 -5.48
C GLN A 20 -74.88 4.24 -5.13
N THR A 21 -74.61 4.42 -3.86
CA THR A 21 -73.32 4.89 -3.33
C THR A 21 -72.69 3.84 -2.42
N THR A 22 -71.37 3.89 -2.28
CA THR A 22 -70.59 3.06 -1.35
C THR A 22 -69.87 3.98 -0.37
N PRO A 23 -69.96 3.75 0.96
CA PRO A 23 -69.27 4.59 1.94
C PRO A 23 -67.76 4.64 1.74
N VAL A 24 -67.17 5.82 1.89
CA VAL A 24 -65.72 6.06 1.89
C VAL A 24 -65.37 6.73 3.23
N PRO A 25 -65.11 5.95 4.31
CA PRO A 25 -64.99 6.47 5.67
C PRO A 25 -63.70 7.27 5.93
N ASP A 26 -62.62 7.00 5.18
CA ASP A 26 -61.34 7.72 5.28
C ASP A 26 -61.42 9.01 4.47
N ALA A 27 -61.33 10.14 5.18
CA ALA A 27 -61.49 11.46 4.58
C ALA A 27 -60.35 11.82 3.61
N ASP A 28 -59.14 11.27 3.81
CA ASP A 28 -58.02 11.51 2.91
C ASP A 28 -58.16 10.69 1.63
N PHE A 29 -58.75 9.49 1.73
CA PHE A 29 -59.09 8.68 0.55
C PHE A 29 -60.21 9.33 -0.27
N GLU A 30 -61.29 9.80 0.38
CA GLU A 30 -62.36 10.53 -0.32
C GLU A 30 -61.83 11.83 -0.95
N ALA A 31 -61.03 12.60 -0.22
CA ALA A 31 -60.41 13.81 -0.73
C ALA A 31 -59.50 13.53 -1.95
N PHE A 32 -58.77 12.41 -1.93
CA PHE A 32 -57.99 11.95 -3.08
C PHE A 32 -58.88 11.68 -4.29
N LEU A 33 -59.97 10.91 -4.13
CA LEU A 33 -60.89 10.58 -5.22
C LEU A 33 -61.55 11.83 -5.82
N ILE A 34 -61.91 12.80 -4.98
CA ILE A 34 -62.43 14.10 -5.43
C ILE A 34 -61.34 14.88 -6.20
N ALA A 35 -60.11 14.92 -5.67
CA ALA A 35 -59.00 15.63 -6.31
C ALA A 35 -58.63 15.04 -7.68
N GLN A 36 -58.77 13.72 -7.86
CA GLN A 36 -58.62 13.05 -9.15
C GLN A 36 -59.83 13.24 -10.09
N GLY A 37 -60.89 13.90 -9.64
CA GLY A 37 -62.13 14.07 -10.39
C GLY A 37 -62.92 12.78 -10.57
N ILE A 38 -62.65 11.76 -9.76
CA ILE A 38 -63.34 10.47 -9.76
C ILE A 38 -64.66 10.60 -9.02
N ASP A 39 -64.65 11.15 -7.80
CA ASP A 39 -65.85 11.36 -7.00
C ASP A 39 -66.58 12.65 -7.44
N THR A 40 -67.72 12.50 -8.11
CA THR A 40 -68.49 13.63 -8.65
C THR A 40 -69.59 14.13 -7.70
N ASN A 41 -69.92 13.39 -6.64
CA ASN A 41 -70.86 13.82 -5.61
C ASN A 41 -70.21 14.64 -4.50
N GLY A 42 -68.88 14.69 -4.45
CA GLY A 42 -68.11 15.55 -3.54
C GLY A 42 -68.01 14.94 -2.14
N PRO A 43 -67.60 15.70 -1.11
CA PRO A 43 -67.23 15.15 0.20
C PRO A 43 -68.47 14.77 1.03
N THR A 44 -69.15 13.69 0.64
CA THR A 44 -70.39 13.20 1.25
C THR A 44 -70.20 11.99 2.16
N GLY A 45 -68.97 11.49 2.28
CA GLY A 45 -68.58 10.27 2.98
C GLY A 45 -68.89 8.99 2.21
N ASP A 46 -69.18 9.11 0.91
CA ASP A 46 -69.54 8.01 0.01
C ASP A 46 -69.25 8.35 -1.46
N ILE A 47 -68.95 7.34 -2.28
CA ILE A 47 -68.75 7.50 -3.72
C ILE A 47 -69.94 6.95 -4.49
N LEU A 48 -70.34 7.61 -5.59
CA LEU A 48 -71.26 7.04 -6.57
C LEU A 48 -70.68 5.77 -7.21
N ASN A 49 -71.41 4.65 -7.15
CA ASN A 49 -70.96 3.39 -7.76
C ASN A 49 -70.78 3.52 -9.28
N THR A 50 -71.51 4.45 -9.92
CA THR A 50 -71.33 4.75 -11.35
C THR A 50 -70.00 5.42 -11.64
N ASP A 51 -69.49 6.22 -10.71
CA ASP A 51 -68.21 6.92 -10.85
C ASP A 51 -67.07 5.91 -10.69
N ALA A 52 -67.11 5.12 -9.60
CA ALA A 52 -66.16 4.03 -9.34
C ALA A 52 -66.13 2.98 -10.48
N ALA A 53 -67.29 2.66 -11.08
CA ALA A 53 -67.36 1.71 -12.19
C ALA A 53 -66.66 2.16 -13.48
N THR A 54 -66.36 3.46 -13.66
CA THR A 54 -65.61 3.95 -14.83
C THR A 54 -64.09 3.82 -14.68
N VAL A 55 -63.61 3.58 -13.46
CA VAL A 55 -62.19 3.52 -13.13
C VAL A 55 -61.65 2.12 -13.41
N THR A 56 -60.56 2.06 -14.18
CA THR A 56 -59.85 0.82 -14.54
C THR A 56 -58.43 0.77 -13.97
N THR A 57 -57.86 1.93 -13.65
CA THR A 57 -56.58 2.06 -12.97
C THR A 57 -56.72 3.06 -11.84
N LEU A 58 -56.16 2.73 -10.68
CA LEU A 58 -56.15 3.62 -9.53
C LEU A 58 -54.77 3.58 -8.87
N ASN A 59 -54.12 4.75 -8.80
CA ASN A 59 -52.84 4.92 -8.12
C ASN A 59 -53.05 5.89 -6.95
N VAL A 60 -52.81 5.44 -5.73
CA VAL A 60 -53.04 6.21 -4.51
C VAL A 60 -51.80 6.16 -3.63
N SER A 61 -51.06 7.27 -3.58
CA SER A 61 -49.87 7.42 -2.73
C SER A 61 -49.95 8.73 -1.94
N VAL A 62 -50.80 8.75 -0.92
CA VAL A 62 -51.11 9.97 -0.13
C VAL A 62 -50.36 9.98 1.22
N ASN A 63 -49.71 8.88 1.61
CA ASN A 63 -48.99 8.68 2.88
C ASN A 63 -49.84 8.70 4.16
N THR A 64 -51.07 9.20 4.12
CA THR A 64 -51.93 9.33 5.32
C THR A 64 -53.16 8.42 5.33
N ILE A 65 -53.49 7.76 4.21
CA ILE A 65 -54.69 6.91 4.13
C ILE A 65 -54.50 5.66 5.02
N THR A 66 -55.48 5.41 5.89
CA THR A 66 -55.47 4.30 6.86
C THR A 66 -56.59 3.29 6.65
N ASP A 67 -57.63 3.64 5.91
CA ASP A 67 -58.76 2.76 5.60
C ASP A 67 -59.20 2.92 4.14
N PHE A 68 -59.10 1.84 3.36
CA PHE A 68 -59.52 1.79 1.95
C PHE A 68 -60.95 1.26 1.77
N SER A 69 -61.76 1.19 2.82
CA SER A 69 -63.20 0.94 2.70
C SER A 69 -63.83 1.94 1.72
N GLY A 70 -64.60 1.43 0.75
CA GLY A 70 -65.08 2.18 -0.42
C GLY A 70 -64.46 1.70 -1.73
N LEU A 71 -63.26 1.10 -1.66
CA LEU A 71 -62.59 0.48 -2.81
C LEU A 71 -63.41 -0.68 -3.41
N GLU A 72 -64.31 -1.29 -2.64
CA GLU A 72 -65.19 -2.37 -3.10
C GLU A 72 -66.11 -1.97 -4.26
N ALA A 73 -66.36 -0.66 -4.43
CA ALA A 73 -67.18 -0.11 -5.52
C ALA A 73 -66.48 -0.17 -6.89
N PHE A 74 -65.15 -0.32 -6.91
CA PHE A 74 -64.30 -0.20 -8.09
C PHE A 74 -64.13 -1.53 -8.85
N MET A 75 -65.23 -2.25 -9.10
CA MET A 75 -65.23 -3.63 -9.63
C MET A 75 -64.53 -3.83 -11.01
N ASN A 76 -64.28 -2.75 -11.74
CA ASN A 76 -63.64 -2.77 -13.07
C ASN A 76 -62.15 -2.40 -13.03
N ILE A 77 -61.56 -2.20 -11.85
CA ILE A 77 -60.11 -1.98 -11.72
C ILE A 77 -59.36 -3.22 -12.18
N THR A 78 -58.37 -2.99 -13.05
CA THR A 78 -57.39 -3.97 -13.51
C THR A 78 -55.99 -3.69 -12.97
N SER A 79 -55.68 -2.45 -12.59
CA SER A 79 -54.37 -2.09 -12.00
C SER A 79 -54.56 -1.18 -10.79
N LEU A 80 -54.03 -1.60 -9.65
CA LEU A 80 -54.16 -0.94 -8.35
C LEU A 80 -52.79 -0.74 -7.71
N ASP A 81 -52.40 0.52 -7.55
CA ASP A 81 -51.18 0.92 -6.86
C ASP A 81 -51.56 1.70 -5.59
N LEU A 82 -51.19 1.16 -4.43
CA LEU A 82 -51.46 1.72 -3.11
C LEU A 82 -50.17 2.02 -2.34
N ASN A 83 -49.07 2.26 -3.05
CA ASN A 83 -47.76 2.48 -2.47
C ASN A 83 -47.76 3.68 -1.50
N GLY A 84 -47.00 3.57 -0.39
CA GLY A 84 -46.77 4.66 0.56
C GLY A 84 -48.06 5.16 1.24
N ASN A 85 -48.81 4.29 1.91
CA ASN A 85 -49.91 4.66 2.81
C ASN A 85 -49.76 3.91 4.15
N GLN A 86 -50.83 3.85 4.97
CA GLN A 86 -50.77 3.34 6.36
C GLN A 86 -51.98 2.47 6.73
N PHE A 87 -52.52 1.70 5.79
CA PHE A 87 -53.72 0.88 6.03
C PHE A 87 -53.41 -0.49 6.67
N ALA A 88 -54.37 -1.01 7.44
CA ALA A 88 -54.24 -2.27 8.16
C ALA A 88 -54.75 -3.52 7.40
N GLY A 89 -55.60 -3.32 6.39
CA GLY A 89 -56.17 -4.36 5.54
C GLY A 89 -56.75 -3.77 4.25
N LEU A 90 -57.01 -4.63 3.26
CA LEU A 90 -57.54 -4.24 1.95
C LEU A 90 -58.80 -5.01 1.59
N PRO A 91 -59.88 -4.34 1.16
CA PRO A 91 -61.10 -5.01 0.74
C PRO A 91 -61.04 -5.38 -0.75
N LEU A 92 -60.25 -6.40 -1.09
CA LEU A 92 -59.98 -6.80 -2.49
C LEU A 92 -61.00 -7.80 -3.05
N ASN A 93 -61.90 -8.34 -2.22
CA ASN A 93 -62.79 -9.45 -2.56
C ASN A 93 -63.80 -9.15 -3.69
N THR A 94 -64.14 -7.89 -3.93
CA THR A 94 -65.01 -7.49 -5.06
C THR A 94 -64.24 -7.12 -6.32
N LEU A 95 -62.91 -6.92 -6.24
CA LEU A 95 -62.02 -6.53 -7.34
C LEU A 95 -61.60 -7.74 -8.18
N THR A 96 -62.59 -8.48 -8.69
CA THR A 96 -62.37 -9.74 -9.44
C THR A 96 -61.72 -9.54 -10.82
N SER A 97 -61.65 -8.31 -11.32
CA SER A 97 -60.99 -7.94 -12.58
C SER A 97 -59.52 -7.54 -12.40
N LEU A 98 -58.99 -7.54 -11.17
CA LEU A 98 -57.65 -7.04 -10.85
C LEU A 98 -56.56 -7.92 -11.49
N GLU A 99 -55.70 -7.29 -12.29
CA GLU A 99 -54.56 -7.92 -12.98
C GLU A 99 -53.21 -7.50 -12.39
N GLU A 100 -53.12 -6.33 -11.76
CA GLU A 100 -51.89 -5.81 -11.15
C GLU A 100 -52.18 -5.21 -9.77
N LEU A 101 -51.40 -5.59 -8.76
CA LEU A 101 -51.48 -5.08 -7.41
C LEU A 101 -50.11 -4.67 -6.89
N ARG A 102 -49.97 -3.41 -6.46
CA ARG A 102 -48.78 -2.87 -5.81
C ARG A 102 -49.17 -2.20 -4.49
N PHE A 103 -48.45 -2.50 -3.41
CA PHE A 103 -48.72 -1.92 -2.08
C PHE A 103 -47.44 -1.75 -1.24
N SER A 104 -46.35 -1.40 -1.89
CA SER A 104 -45.06 -1.10 -1.29
C SER A 104 -45.17 0.02 -0.26
N GLY A 105 -44.70 -0.26 0.96
CA GLY A 105 -44.51 0.77 1.98
C GLY A 105 -45.68 1.06 2.92
N ASN A 106 -46.56 0.09 3.08
CA ASN A 106 -47.69 0.15 3.99
C ASN A 106 -47.38 -0.55 5.32
N THR A 107 -46.87 0.21 6.29
CA THR A 107 -46.36 -0.33 7.57
C THR A 107 -47.43 -0.77 8.57
N ALA A 108 -48.72 -0.59 8.26
CA ALA A 108 -49.79 -1.04 9.14
C ALA A 108 -50.44 -2.34 8.66
N LEU A 109 -50.10 -2.81 7.45
CA LEU A 109 -50.81 -3.92 6.80
C LEU A 109 -50.58 -5.23 7.55
N THR A 110 -51.68 -5.85 7.97
CA THR A 110 -51.65 -7.01 8.87
C THR A 110 -52.11 -8.31 8.26
N THR A 111 -52.98 -8.23 7.26
CA THR A 111 -53.57 -9.38 6.57
C THR A 111 -53.78 -9.02 5.11
N LEU A 112 -53.66 -10.02 4.24
CA LEU A 112 -53.91 -9.87 2.82
C LEU A 112 -54.61 -11.14 2.32
N ASP A 113 -55.78 -10.98 1.69
CA ASP A 113 -56.52 -12.07 1.07
C ASP A 113 -56.65 -11.78 -0.43
N LEU A 114 -55.97 -12.58 -1.24
CA LEU A 114 -55.96 -12.50 -2.70
C LEU A 114 -56.81 -13.59 -3.37
N SER A 115 -57.56 -14.37 -2.58
CA SER A 115 -58.28 -15.57 -3.07
C SER A 115 -59.35 -15.26 -4.12
N SER A 116 -59.91 -14.05 -4.10
CA SER A 116 -60.90 -13.58 -5.08
C SER A 116 -60.27 -12.95 -6.34
N ASN A 117 -58.98 -12.61 -6.31
CA ASN A 117 -58.29 -11.87 -7.37
C ASN A 117 -57.64 -12.84 -8.38
N THR A 118 -58.42 -13.75 -8.93
CA THR A 118 -57.92 -14.84 -9.81
C THR A 118 -57.37 -14.36 -11.15
N GLN A 119 -57.58 -13.08 -11.49
CA GLN A 119 -57.09 -12.43 -12.70
C GLN A 119 -55.69 -11.81 -12.54
N LEU A 120 -55.11 -11.86 -11.33
CA LEU A 120 -53.85 -11.23 -11.00
C LEU A 120 -52.68 -11.83 -11.79
N LYS A 121 -51.90 -10.97 -12.45
CA LYS A 121 -50.71 -11.24 -13.25
C LYS A 121 -49.44 -10.68 -12.62
N ILE A 122 -49.54 -9.53 -11.96
CA ILE A 122 -48.39 -8.86 -11.32
C ILE A 122 -48.72 -8.61 -9.86
N LEU A 123 -47.81 -9.01 -8.97
CA LEU A 123 -47.87 -8.73 -7.55
C LEU A 123 -46.55 -8.12 -7.09
N GLU A 124 -46.59 -6.85 -6.67
CA GLU A 124 -45.49 -6.21 -5.95
C GLU A 124 -45.88 -6.03 -4.48
N ALA A 125 -45.27 -6.85 -3.63
CA ALA A 125 -45.48 -6.85 -2.19
C ALA A 125 -44.18 -6.42 -1.49
N ARG A 126 -44.13 -5.19 -0.97
CA ARG A 126 -42.98 -4.70 -0.20
C ARG A 126 -43.39 -4.09 1.12
N SER A 127 -42.76 -4.55 2.19
CA SER A 127 -42.83 -3.89 3.49
C SER A 127 -41.72 -2.82 3.60
N ASN A 128 -42.03 -1.64 4.11
CA ASN A 128 -41.02 -0.62 4.39
C ASN A 128 -40.46 -0.87 5.80
N GLY A 129 -39.46 -1.74 5.89
CA GLY A 129 -38.85 -2.16 7.15
C GLY A 129 -38.19 -1.01 7.93
N GLY A 130 -38.49 -1.00 9.23
CA GLY A 130 -37.86 -0.21 10.28
C GLY A 130 -38.40 -0.68 11.62
N THR A 131 -37.99 -1.89 12.06
CA THR A 131 -38.32 -2.57 13.33
C THR A 131 -39.73 -2.34 13.90
N ASN A 132 -40.57 -3.37 13.81
CA ASN A 132 -41.91 -3.50 14.41
C ASN A 132 -43.05 -2.75 13.71
N ASN A 133 -43.50 -3.28 12.56
CA ASN A 133 -44.89 -3.74 12.35
C ASN A 133 -45.14 -4.05 10.86
N ALA A 134 -45.32 -5.33 10.54
CA ALA A 134 -46.18 -5.82 9.46
C ALA A 134 -46.44 -7.32 9.78
N PRO A 135 -47.61 -7.69 10.33
CA PRO A 135 -47.88 -9.04 10.83
C PRO A 135 -48.37 -10.03 9.76
N ILE A 136 -48.04 -9.81 8.47
CA ILE A 136 -48.23 -10.85 7.45
C ILE A 136 -47.19 -11.94 7.70
N THR A 137 -47.63 -13.05 8.28
CA THR A 137 -46.79 -14.23 8.54
C THR A 137 -46.83 -15.26 7.42
N ASP A 138 -47.87 -15.19 6.59
CA ASP A 138 -48.16 -16.13 5.51
C ASP A 138 -48.75 -15.37 4.32
N LEU A 139 -48.26 -15.68 3.12
CA LEU A 139 -48.80 -15.16 1.86
C LEU A 139 -49.28 -16.34 1.01
N ASP A 140 -50.59 -16.45 0.82
CA ASP A 140 -51.21 -17.50 0.00
C ASP A 140 -51.56 -16.96 -1.39
N LEU A 141 -50.82 -17.41 -2.40
CA LEU A 141 -51.00 -17.08 -3.80
C LEU A 141 -51.64 -18.23 -4.59
N SER A 142 -52.10 -19.30 -3.93
CA SER A 142 -52.57 -20.53 -4.58
C SER A 142 -53.74 -20.33 -5.55
N ALA A 143 -54.55 -19.29 -5.32
CA ALA A 143 -55.68 -18.93 -6.18
C ALA A 143 -55.30 -18.07 -7.40
N ASN A 144 -54.11 -17.47 -7.42
CA ASN A 144 -53.67 -16.49 -8.41
C ASN A 144 -52.89 -17.18 -9.55
N THR A 145 -53.53 -18.14 -10.23
CA THR A 145 -52.89 -19.00 -11.23
C THR A 145 -52.53 -18.30 -12.55
N LEU A 146 -52.78 -16.99 -12.67
CA LEU A 146 -52.37 -16.18 -13.82
C LEU A 146 -51.16 -15.29 -13.54
N LEU A 147 -50.55 -15.40 -12.35
CA LEU A 147 -49.35 -14.63 -12.01
C LEU A 147 -48.22 -14.91 -13.00
N GLU A 148 -47.64 -13.83 -13.52
CA GLU A 148 -46.49 -13.78 -14.42
C GLU A 148 -45.26 -13.25 -13.67
N GLU A 149 -45.46 -12.29 -12.76
CA GLU A 149 -44.41 -11.61 -11.99
C GLU A 149 -44.77 -11.57 -10.50
N ILE A 150 -43.81 -11.97 -9.65
CA ILE A 150 -43.96 -11.99 -8.20
C ILE A 150 -42.76 -11.28 -7.57
N GLU A 151 -43.01 -10.15 -6.92
CA GLU A 151 -41.99 -9.44 -6.15
C GLU A 151 -42.36 -9.37 -4.66
N ILE A 152 -41.45 -9.85 -3.79
CA ILE A 152 -41.64 -9.91 -2.33
C ILE A 152 -40.41 -9.34 -1.64
N TYR A 153 -40.54 -8.20 -0.97
CA TYR A 153 -39.42 -7.53 -0.31
C TYR A 153 -39.69 -7.20 1.17
N ASN A 154 -38.66 -7.35 2.00
CA ASN A 154 -38.52 -6.76 3.34
C ASN A 154 -39.65 -7.10 4.32
N PHE A 155 -40.14 -8.34 4.29
CA PHE A 155 -41.08 -8.83 5.29
C PHE A 155 -40.34 -9.41 6.50
N ASP A 156 -40.45 -8.78 7.66
CA ASP A 156 -39.73 -9.18 8.87
C ASP A 156 -40.22 -10.52 9.49
N ASN A 157 -41.50 -10.89 9.28
CA ASN A 157 -42.14 -12.04 9.93
C ASN A 157 -42.80 -13.03 8.95
N LEU A 158 -42.63 -12.83 7.64
CA LEU A 158 -43.14 -13.77 6.65
C LEU A 158 -42.40 -15.09 6.87
N SER A 159 -43.12 -16.17 7.12
CA SER A 159 -42.53 -17.48 7.42
C SER A 159 -42.84 -18.51 6.34
N ASN A 160 -43.82 -18.20 5.47
CA ASN A 160 -44.29 -19.11 4.45
C ASN A 160 -44.92 -18.32 3.29
N VAL A 161 -44.57 -18.72 2.06
CA VAL A 161 -45.21 -18.25 0.82
C VAL A 161 -45.72 -19.47 0.08
N ILE A 162 -47.04 -19.54 -0.11
CA ILE A 162 -47.68 -20.60 -0.89
C ILE A 162 -47.81 -20.07 -2.31
N PHE A 163 -46.91 -20.49 -3.19
CA PHE A 163 -46.94 -20.08 -4.59
C PHE A 163 -48.10 -20.74 -5.37
N PRO A 164 -48.60 -20.11 -6.46
CA PRO A 164 -49.64 -20.70 -7.32
C PRO A 164 -49.10 -21.90 -8.08
N ASN A 165 -49.88 -22.99 -8.19
CA ASN A 165 -49.56 -24.05 -9.13
C ASN A 165 -49.89 -23.59 -10.56
N THR A 166 -48.93 -22.98 -11.23
CA THR A 166 -49.09 -22.41 -12.58
C THR A 166 -47.80 -22.44 -13.38
N ASN A 167 -47.95 -22.40 -14.70
CA ASN A 167 -46.86 -22.22 -15.66
C ASN A 167 -46.82 -20.80 -16.22
N THR A 168 -47.54 -19.83 -15.65
CA THR A 168 -47.53 -18.44 -16.14
C THR A 168 -46.37 -17.62 -15.57
N VAL A 169 -45.85 -17.97 -14.39
CA VAL A 169 -44.79 -17.24 -13.70
C VAL A 169 -43.50 -17.30 -14.51
N ARG A 170 -42.92 -16.13 -14.76
CA ARG A 170 -41.64 -15.92 -15.46
C ARG A 170 -40.61 -15.23 -14.57
N ASP A 171 -41.08 -14.39 -13.66
CA ASP A 171 -40.24 -13.50 -12.88
C ASP A 171 -40.53 -13.63 -11.39
N VAL A 172 -39.49 -13.92 -10.61
CA VAL A 172 -39.59 -14.00 -9.14
C VAL A 172 -38.44 -13.23 -8.50
N TYR A 173 -38.78 -12.22 -7.70
CA TYR A 173 -37.86 -11.41 -6.93
C TYR A 173 -38.19 -11.52 -5.44
N MET A 174 -37.25 -12.02 -4.64
CA MET A 174 -37.42 -12.16 -3.19
C MET A 174 -36.23 -11.54 -2.44
N LEU A 175 -36.51 -10.61 -1.54
CA LEU A 175 -35.55 -10.04 -0.58
C LEU A 175 -36.11 -10.19 0.83
N LEU A 176 -35.49 -11.05 1.65
CA LEU A 176 -36.04 -11.44 2.94
C LEU A 176 -34.99 -11.38 4.06
N ASP A 177 -35.47 -11.15 5.29
CA ASP A 177 -34.62 -10.98 6.47
C ASP A 177 -34.44 -12.29 7.27
N PHE A 178 -34.80 -13.43 6.66
CA PHE A 178 -34.80 -14.79 7.23
C PHE A 178 -34.42 -15.84 6.16
N ASP A 179 -34.31 -17.11 6.56
CA ASP A 179 -33.96 -18.22 5.67
C ASP A 179 -34.98 -18.41 4.53
N ILE A 180 -34.51 -18.41 3.29
CA ILE A 180 -35.35 -18.68 2.11
C ILE A 180 -35.40 -20.18 1.86
N ASN A 181 -36.60 -20.78 1.93
CA ASN A 181 -36.83 -22.20 1.61
C ASN A 181 -37.98 -22.30 0.61
N VAL A 182 -37.67 -22.50 -0.67
CA VAL A 182 -38.63 -22.42 -1.78
C VAL A 182 -38.46 -23.58 -2.75
N ASP A 183 -39.56 -24.05 -3.34
CA ASP A 183 -39.57 -25.12 -4.33
C ASP A 183 -40.18 -24.62 -5.64
N PHE A 184 -39.33 -24.42 -6.65
CA PHE A 184 -39.73 -23.99 -7.98
C PHE A 184 -39.81 -25.13 -9.00
N SER A 185 -39.75 -26.40 -8.57
CA SER A 185 -39.74 -27.55 -9.49
C SER A 185 -40.93 -27.59 -10.45
N GLY A 186 -42.10 -27.04 -10.07
CA GLY A 186 -43.29 -26.96 -10.91
C GLY A 186 -43.37 -25.76 -11.88
N TYR A 187 -42.41 -24.84 -11.87
CA TYR A 187 -42.50 -23.55 -12.59
C TYR A 187 -41.71 -23.59 -13.91
N ASP A 188 -42.21 -24.36 -14.86
CA ASP A 188 -41.49 -24.68 -16.11
C ASP A 188 -41.25 -23.51 -17.07
N ASN A 189 -41.82 -22.33 -16.82
CA ASN A 189 -41.63 -21.12 -17.64
C ASN A 189 -40.88 -20.01 -16.89
N LEU A 190 -40.32 -20.30 -15.71
CA LEU A 190 -39.54 -19.33 -14.94
C LEU A 190 -38.29 -18.93 -15.74
N GLU A 191 -38.15 -17.65 -16.04
CA GLU A 191 -37.05 -17.06 -16.82
C GLU A 191 -36.04 -16.34 -15.91
N HIS A 192 -36.51 -15.61 -14.89
CA HIS A 192 -35.67 -14.82 -13.99
C HIS A 192 -35.97 -15.14 -12.52
N LEU A 193 -34.93 -15.53 -11.79
CA LEU A 193 -35.01 -15.83 -10.37
C LEU A 193 -33.98 -15.02 -9.58
N PHE A 194 -34.46 -14.10 -8.75
CA PHE A 194 -33.65 -13.33 -7.81
C PHE A 194 -34.02 -13.67 -6.36
N LEU A 195 -33.07 -14.22 -5.63
CA LEU A 195 -33.21 -14.56 -4.22
C LEU A 195 -32.15 -13.82 -3.40
N SER A 196 -32.59 -13.05 -2.41
CA SER A 196 -31.68 -12.30 -1.56
C SER A 196 -32.07 -12.43 -0.10
N THR A 197 -31.10 -12.68 0.77
CA THR A 197 -31.26 -12.45 2.20
C THR A 197 -30.51 -11.21 2.64
N ASN A 198 -30.78 -10.72 3.85
CA ASN A 198 -29.90 -9.73 4.49
C ASN A 198 -28.45 -10.25 4.59
N PHE A 199 -27.47 -9.32 4.55
CA PHE A 199 -26.03 -9.60 4.50
C PHE A 199 -25.42 -10.07 5.83
N ASN A 200 -26.22 -10.59 6.76
CA ASN A 200 -25.73 -11.26 7.95
C ASN A 200 -25.50 -12.74 7.61
N ASN A 201 -24.23 -13.16 7.60
CA ASN A 201 -23.73 -14.49 7.18
C ASN A 201 -24.33 -15.72 7.91
N THR A 202 -25.46 -15.59 8.60
CA THR A 202 -26.17 -16.64 9.34
C THR A 202 -27.38 -17.19 8.61
N LEU A 203 -27.94 -16.45 7.66
CA LEU A 203 -29.14 -16.87 6.92
C LEU A 203 -28.77 -17.83 5.79
N SER A 204 -29.70 -18.67 5.35
CA SER A 204 -29.52 -19.66 4.27
C SER A 204 -30.51 -19.47 3.14
N ILE A 205 -30.11 -19.83 1.91
CA ILE A 205 -30.99 -19.89 0.74
C ILE A 205 -31.02 -21.34 0.26
N ASN A 206 -32.16 -22.00 0.40
CA ASN A 206 -32.44 -23.36 -0.07
C ASN A 206 -33.56 -23.30 -1.11
N ALA A 207 -33.19 -23.27 -2.38
CA ALA A 207 -34.12 -23.25 -3.50
C ALA A 207 -34.02 -24.53 -4.34
N ILE A 208 -35.15 -25.21 -4.57
CA ILE A 208 -35.25 -26.24 -5.61
C ILE A 208 -35.56 -25.52 -6.92
N LEU A 209 -34.67 -25.62 -7.91
CA LEU A 209 -34.81 -24.95 -9.21
C LEU A 209 -35.88 -25.65 -10.09
N PRO A 210 -36.38 -24.99 -11.16
CA PRO A 210 -37.38 -25.55 -12.07
C PRO A 210 -37.00 -26.88 -12.73
N ASN A 211 -37.99 -27.75 -12.94
CA ASN A 211 -37.79 -29.01 -13.67
C ASN A 211 -37.51 -28.78 -15.16
N ASN A 212 -38.18 -27.82 -15.80
CA ASN A 212 -37.81 -27.40 -17.15
C ASN A 212 -36.52 -26.58 -17.13
N GLN A 213 -35.45 -27.21 -17.59
CA GLN A 213 -34.13 -26.62 -17.56
C GLN A 213 -33.86 -25.64 -18.72
N ASN A 214 -34.80 -25.48 -19.66
CA ASN A 214 -34.64 -24.61 -20.82
C ASN A 214 -35.30 -23.23 -20.67
N SER A 215 -35.92 -22.93 -19.53
CA SER A 215 -36.61 -21.65 -19.32
C SER A 215 -35.75 -20.61 -18.61
N LEU A 216 -34.97 -21.02 -17.61
CA LEU A 216 -34.24 -20.10 -16.73
C LEU A 216 -33.08 -19.43 -17.49
N ARG A 217 -33.17 -18.10 -17.62
CA ARG A 217 -32.16 -17.23 -18.24
C ARG A 217 -31.28 -16.54 -17.22
N THR A 218 -31.83 -16.18 -16.06
CA THR A 218 -31.08 -15.48 -15.01
C THR A 218 -31.29 -16.15 -13.66
N LEU A 219 -30.18 -16.47 -12.99
CA LEU A 219 -30.18 -16.88 -11.60
C LEU A 219 -29.30 -15.92 -10.80
N ARG A 220 -29.91 -15.19 -9.87
CA ARG A 220 -29.18 -14.31 -8.95
C ARG A 220 -29.49 -14.67 -7.50
N CYS A 221 -28.44 -14.94 -6.74
CA CYS A 221 -28.49 -15.20 -5.31
C CYS A 221 -27.57 -14.22 -4.58
N GLN A 222 -28.10 -13.48 -3.61
CA GLN A 222 -27.36 -12.46 -2.86
C GLN A 222 -27.54 -12.64 -1.35
N GLY A 223 -26.44 -12.60 -0.59
CA GLY A 223 -26.47 -13.01 0.80
C GLY A 223 -26.66 -14.52 0.94
N GLY A 224 -26.97 -14.95 2.16
CA GLY A 224 -27.22 -16.34 2.47
C GLY A 224 -25.96 -17.23 2.47
N ASN A 225 -26.06 -18.32 3.21
CA ASN A 225 -25.14 -19.44 3.17
C ASN A 225 -25.64 -20.42 2.10
N ILE A 226 -24.97 -20.41 0.94
CA ILE A 226 -25.16 -21.38 -0.14
C ILE A 226 -23.83 -22.10 -0.27
N THR A 227 -23.81 -23.42 -0.11
CA THR A 227 -22.57 -24.21 -0.17
C THR A 227 -22.30 -24.77 -1.56
N ASN A 228 -23.34 -25.27 -2.24
CA ASN A 228 -23.22 -25.92 -3.54
C ASN A 228 -24.29 -25.35 -4.48
N VAL A 229 -23.88 -24.96 -5.67
CA VAL A 229 -24.79 -24.53 -6.74
C VAL A 229 -24.61 -25.46 -7.92
N ASN A 230 -25.66 -26.17 -8.31
CA ASN A 230 -25.66 -26.99 -9.52
C ASN A 230 -26.66 -26.41 -10.52
N VAL A 231 -26.12 -25.83 -11.60
CA VAL A 231 -26.89 -25.33 -12.73
C VAL A 231 -26.54 -26.06 -14.04
N SER A 232 -25.92 -27.24 -13.95
CA SER A 232 -25.34 -27.96 -15.10
C SER A 232 -26.33 -28.30 -16.22
N ASN A 233 -27.62 -28.39 -15.88
CA ASN A 233 -28.64 -28.73 -16.86
C ASN A 233 -29.33 -27.51 -17.48
N PHE A 234 -29.09 -26.29 -16.97
CA PHE A 234 -29.79 -25.08 -17.41
C PHE A 234 -29.17 -24.47 -18.65
N LEU A 235 -29.39 -25.11 -19.80
CA LEU A 235 -28.77 -24.75 -21.08
C LEU A 235 -29.22 -23.42 -21.67
N ALA A 236 -30.27 -22.80 -21.14
CA ALA A 236 -30.76 -21.48 -21.55
C ALA A 236 -30.23 -20.33 -20.67
N LEU A 237 -29.42 -20.64 -19.65
CA LEU A 237 -28.91 -19.66 -18.71
C LEU A 237 -27.99 -18.66 -19.42
N GLU A 238 -28.25 -17.38 -19.22
CA GLU A 238 -27.51 -16.24 -19.80
C GLU A 238 -26.64 -15.54 -18.75
N SER A 239 -27.12 -15.46 -17.51
CA SER A 239 -26.40 -14.80 -16.40
C SER A 239 -26.54 -15.59 -15.10
N LEU A 240 -25.42 -15.84 -14.45
CA LEU A 240 -25.31 -16.46 -13.13
C LEU A 240 -24.63 -15.48 -12.16
N ASN A 241 -25.33 -15.06 -11.12
CA ASN A 241 -24.80 -14.11 -10.14
C ASN A 241 -24.96 -14.64 -8.71
N LEU A 242 -23.85 -15.02 -8.08
CA LEU A 242 -23.75 -15.61 -6.75
C LEU A 242 -22.90 -14.69 -5.85
N GLN A 243 -23.54 -13.88 -5.03
CA GLN A 243 -22.89 -13.06 -4.00
C GLN A 243 -23.17 -13.66 -2.63
N THR A 244 -22.50 -14.76 -2.31
CA THR A 244 -22.86 -15.59 -1.15
C THR A 244 -21.84 -15.39 -0.03
N THR A 245 -21.76 -16.31 0.93
CA THR A 245 -20.78 -16.23 2.03
C THR A 245 -19.95 -17.49 2.21
N ASN A 246 -20.29 -18.57 1.49
CA ASN A 246 -19.74 -19.91 1.71
C ASN A 246 -19.87 -20.84 0.49
N THR A 247 -20.01 -20.31 -0.73
CA THR A 247 -20.09 -21.18 -1.93
C THR A 247 -18.76 -21.90 -2.12
N GLN A 248 -18.78 -23.23 -2.07
CA GLN A 248 -17.61 -24.09 -2.23
C GLN A 248 -17.58 -24.77 -3.59
N THR A 249 -18.75 -25.10 -4.15
CA THR A 249 -18.82 -25.72 -5.48
C THR A 249 -19.88 -25.07 -6.36
N VAL A 250 -19.54 -24.92 -7.65
CA VAL A 250 -20.44 -24.47 -8.71
C VAL A 250 -20.28 -25.40 -9.90
N GLN A 251 -21.37 -26.02 -10.36
CA GLN A 251 -21.40 -26.83 -11.58
C GLN A 251 -22.12 -26.05 -12.67
N LEU A 252 -21.37 -25.60 -13.68
CA LEU A 252 -21.87 -24.79 -14.80
C LEU A 252 -22.52 -25.68 -15.89
N PRO A 253 -23.47 -25.13 -16.68
CA PRO A 253 -24.01 -25.83 -17.84
C PRO A 253 -23.06 -25.75 -19.03
N GLN A 254 -22.97 -26.85 -19.79
CA GLN A 254 -22.32 -26.84 -21.10
C GLN A 254 -23.21 -26.11 -22.12
N THR A 255 -23.00 -24.81 -22.30
CA THR A 255 -23.87 -23.96 -23.13
C THR A 255 -23.15 -22.79 -23.80
N ASN A 256 -23.73 -22.34 -24.91
CA ASN A 256 -23.32 -21.11 -25.62
C ASN A 256 -24.20 -19.90 -25.25
N THR A 257 -25.13 -20.02 -24.30
CA THR A 257 -26.00 -18.91 -23.89
C THR A 257 -25.44 -18.10 -22.73
N LEU A 258 -24.57 -18.71 -21.90
CA LEU A 258 -24.06 -18.10 -20.67
C LEU A 258 -22.96 -17.09 -21.01
N THR A 259 -23.28 -15.80 -20.89
CA THR A 259 -22.37 -14.69 -21.23
C THR A 259 -21.84 -13.95 -20.01
N GLU A 260 -22.51 -14.07 -18.85
CA GLU A 260 -22.10 -13.41 -17.61
C GLU A 260 -22.07 -14.36 -16.42
N ILE A 261 -20.93 -14.40 -15.72
CA ILE A 261 -20.78 -15.08 -14.45
C ILE A 261 -20.22 -14.10 -13.42
N ARG A 262 -20.92 -13.96 -12.28
CA ARG A 262 -20.44 -13.23 -11.11
C ARG A 262 -20.49 -14.13 -9.89
N ILE A 263 -19.35 -14.43 -9.30
CA ILE A 263 -19.23 -15.25 -8.10
C ILE A 263 -18.36 -14.49 -7.11
N THR A 264 -18.97 -13.86 -6.10
CA THR A 264 -18.22 -13.11 -5.09
C THR A 264 -18.41 -13.70 -3.70
N ASN A 265 -17.39 -13.51 -2.85
CA ASN A 265 -17.30 -14.04 -1.50
C ASN A 265 -17.42 -15.58 -1.44
N HIS A 266 -16.79 -16.29 -2.37
CA HIS A 266 -16.77 -17.74 -2.42
C HIS A 266 -15.62 -18.36 -1.60
N LEU A 267 -15.65 -19.68 -1.46
CA LEU A 267 -14.61 -20.57 -0.94
C LEU A 267 -14.29 -21.70 -1.95
N ILE A 268 -14.57 -21.47 -3.24
CA ILE A 268 -14.24 -22.39 -4.34
C ILE A 268 -12.71 -22.49 -4.49
N ASP A 269 -12.17 -23.71 -4.50
CA ASP A 269 -10.75 -23.97 -4.80
C ASP A 269 -10.49 -24.11 -6.32
N THR A 270 -11.43 -24.68 -7.07
CA THR A 270 -11.29 -24.89 -8.52
C THR A 270 -12.64 -24.77 -9.20
N ILE A 271 -12.67 -24.09 -10.34
CA ILE A 271 -13.83 -23.97 -11.20
C ILE A 271 -13.36 -23.97 -12.66
N SER A 272 -14.05 -24.73 -13.51
CA SER A 272 -13.81 -24.72 -14.95
C SER A 272 -14.86 -23.86 -15.64
N PHE A 273 -14.42 -23.04 -16.59
CA PHE A 273 -15.27 -22.21 -17.44
C PHE A 273 -15.34 -22.73 -18.89
N GLU A 274 -14.71 -23.88 -19.19
CA GLU A 274 -14.72 -24.50 -20.54
C GLU A 274 -16.13 -24.78 -21.06
N ASP A 275 -17.05 -25.10 -20.15
CA ASP A 275 -18.46 -25.36 -20.46
C ASP A 275 -19.23 -24.10 -20.92
N ALA A 276 -18.66 -22.91 -20.78
CA ALA A 276 -19.26 -21.64 -21.17
C ALA A 276 -18.37 -20.85 -22.16
N PRO A 277 -18.13 -21.33 -23.39
CA PRO A 277 -17.18 -20.71 -24.32
C PRO A 277 -17.59 -19.32 -24.84
N MET A 278 -18.87 -18.95 -24.70
CA MET A 278 -19.40 -17.62 -25.06
C MET A 278 -19.39 -16.63 -23.89
N LEU A 279 -18.66 -16.94 -22.80
CA LEU A 279 -18.52 -16.04 -21.66
C LEU A 279 -17.85 -14.72 -22.08
N GLU A 280 -18.55 -13.61 -21.86
CA GLU A 280 -18.10 -12.25 -22.16
C GLU A 280 -17.56 -11.60 -20.87
N THR A 281 -18.29 -11.77 -19.77
CA THR A 281 -17.98 -11.12 -18.49
C THR A 281 -17.80 -12.13 -17.35
N LEU A 282 -16.64 -12.11 -16.70
CA LEU A 282 -16.33 -12.93 -15.52
C LEU A 282 -15.93 -12.06 -14.33
N TYR A 283 -16.71 -12.15 -13.25
CA TYR A 283 -16.32 -11.65 -11.93
C TYR A 283 -16.20 -12.84 -10.98
N ILE A 284 -15.02 -13.06 -10.41
CA ILE A 284 -14.78 -14.09 -9.41
C ILE A 284 -13.88 -13.52 -8.31
N GLN A 285 -14.38 -13.44 -7.09
CA GLN A 285 -13.66 -12.81 -5.98
C GLN A 285 -13.91 -13.56 -4.68
N ASN A 286 -12.83 -13.96 -4.00
CA ASN A 286 -12.88 -14.49 -2.64
C ASN A 286 -12.75 -13.35 -1.60
N LYS A 287 -13.44 -13.47 -0.46
CA LYS A 287 -13.45 -12.48 0.64
C LYS A 287 -12.73 -12.99 1.89
N SER A 288 -12.34 -14.26 1.93
CA SER A 288 -11.95 -14.94 3.14
C SER A 288 -10.44 -14.97 3.33
N ALA A 289 -9.97 -14.38 4.43
CA ALA A 289 -8.65 -14.65 5.01
C ALA A 289 -8.51 -16.09 5.56
N ALA A 290 -9.59 -16.90 5.52
CA ALA A 290 -9.64 -18.24 6.11
C ALA A 290 -9.43 -19.38 5.10
N SER A 291 -9.32 -19.12 3.79
CA SER A 291 -8.90 -20.12 2.80
C SER A 291 -7.53 -19.76 2.24
N PRO A 292 -6.44 -20.42 2.69
CA PRO A 292 -5.10 -20.17 2.18
C PRO A 292 -4.81 -20.92 0.86
N THR A 293 -5.79 -21.63 0.29
CA THR A 293 -5.65 -22.36 -0.97
C THR A 293 -5.85 -21.40 -2.16
N PRO A 294 -4.88 -21.32 -3.09
CA PRO A 294 -5.05 -20.63 -4.35
C PRO A 294 -6.27 -21.15 -5.11
N THR A 295 -7.16 -20.25 -5.54
CA THR A 295 -8.24 -20.64 -6.46
C THR A 295 -7.64 -20.82 -7.85
N ILE A 296 -7.86 -21.96 -8.48
CA ILE A 296 -7.44 -22.20 -9.88
C ILE A 296 -8.55 -21.73 -10.81
N ILE A 297 -8.23 -20.73 -11.65
CA ILE A 297 -9.13 -20.13 -12.64
C ILE A 297 -8.50 -20.31 -14.01
N ASP A 298 -9.17 -21.08 -14.87
CA ASP A 298 -8.78 -21.28 -16.28
C ASP A 298 -9.80 -20.60 -17.19
N VAL A 299 -9.32 -19.59 -17.94
CA VAL A 299 -10.12 -18.81 -18.90
C VAL A 299 -9.68 -19.05 -20.36
N THR A 300 -8.77 -19.99 -20.60
CA THR A 300 -8.16 -20.23 -21.92
C THR A 300 -9.18 -20.68 -22.98
N GLN A 301 -10.31 -21.23 -22.55
CA GLN A 301 -11.41 -21.68 -23.41
C GLN A 301 -12.54 -20.66 -23.55
N ASN A 302 -12.34 -19.42 -23.10
CA ASN A 302 -13.34 -18.34 -23.14
C ASN A 302 -12.90 -17.18 -24.07
N PRO A 303 -12.77 -17.41 -25.39
CA PRO A 303 -12.22 -16.41 -26.32
C PRO A 303 -13.12 -15.18 -26.52
N GLN A 304 -14.35 -15.19 -26.01
CA GLN A 304 -15.27 -14.04 -26.06
C GLN A 304 -15.13 -13.08 -24.87
N LEU A 305 -14.26 -13.40 -23.90
CA LEU A 305 -14.13 -12.62 -22.67
C LEU A 305 -13.64 -11.20 -22.97
N ASP A 306 -14.42 -10.20 -22.56
CA ASP A 306 -14.11 -8.77 -22.71
C ASP A 306 -13.78 -8.10 -21.36
N VAL A 307 -14.29 -8.65 -20.26
CA VAL A 307 -14.05 -8.19 -18.89
C VAL A 307 -13.72 -9.38 -17.98
N LEU A 308 -12.55 -9.30 -17.33
CA LEU A 308 -12.10 -10.25 -16.32
C LEU A 308 -11.80 -9.54 -15.00
N VAL A 309 -12.55 -9.88 -13.95
CA VAL A 309 -12.28 -9.46 -12.57
C VAL A 309 -12.09 -10.70 -11.71
N ALA A 310 -10.84 -11.08 -11.47
CA ALA A 310 -10.42 -12.24 -10.71
C ALA A 310 -9.60 -11.85 -9.46
N SER A 311 -10.05 -10.85 -8.71
CA SER A 311 -9.28 -10.30 -7.59
C SER A 311 -9.44 -11.08 -6.28
N SER A 312 -8.46 -10.97 -5.38
CA SER A 312 -8.51 -11.56 -4.02
C SER A 312 -8.68 -13.08 -3.97
N ASN A 313 -8.09 -13.82 -4.93
CA ASN A 313 -8.27 -15.27 -5.09
C ASN A 313 -7.03 -16.11 -4.71
N TYR A 314 -5.98 -15.46 -4.19
CA TYR A 314 -4.69 -16.09 -3.89
C TYR A 314 -4.07 -16.83 -5.11
N MET A 315 -4.43 -16.45 -6.34
CA MET A 315 -3.94 -17.09 -7.55
C MET A 315 -2.42 -16.93 -7.66
N THR A 316 -1.73 -17.98 -8.09
CA THR A 316 -0.28 -17.94 -8.38
C THR A 316 0.02 -17.79 -9.87
N ASN A 317 -0.93 -18.15 -10.72
CA ASN A 317 -0.87 -17.98 -12.17
C ASN A 317 -2.27 -17.69 -12.74
N ILE A 318 -2.28 -17.12 -13.96
CA ILE A 318 -3.45 -17.01 -14.82
C ILE A 318 -2.97 -16.83 -16.26
N ASP A 319 -3.57 -17.55 -17.21
CA ASP A 319 -3.29 -17.39 -18.64
C ASP A 319 -4.46 -16.66 -19.31
N VAL A 320 -4.19 -15.45 -19.80
CA VAL A 320 -5.16 -14.58 -20.49
C VAL A 320 -4.84 -14.43 -21.99
N THR A 321 -3.88 -15.19 -22.51
CA THR A 321 -3.34 -15.01 -23.86
C THR A 321 -4.34 -15.40 -24.96
N GLN A 322 -5.31 -16.26 -24.65
CA GLN A 322 -6.37 -16.67 -25.56
C GLN A 322 -7.57 -15.70 -25.56
N ASN A 323 -7.62 -14.77 -24.61
CA ASN A 323 -8.73 -13.84 -24.42
C ASN A 323 -8.45 -12.49 -25.10
N THR A 324 -8.24 -12.52 -26.42
CA THR A 324 -7.80 -11.34 -27.21
C THR A 324 -8.80 -10.18 -27.24
N LEU A 325 -10.03 -10.38 -26.73
CA LEU A 325 -11.07 -9.36 -26.63
C LEU A 325 -11.11 -8.64 -25.27
N LEU A 326 -10.22 -8.98 -24.34
CA LEU A 326 -10.16 -8.33 -23.03
C LEU A 326 -9.83 -6.84 -23.17
N THR A 327 -10.75 -6.01 -22.68
CA THR A 327 -10.61 -4.54 -22.54
C THR A 327 -10.29 -4.15 -21.10
N ASN A 328 -10.65 -4.99 -20.13
CA ASN A 328 -10.43 -4.74 -18.71
C ASN A 328 -10.00 -6.02 -17.99
N ILE A 329 -8.82 -5.99 -17.37
CA ILE A 329 -8.28 -7.05 -16.54
C ILE A 329 -8.06 -6.52 -15.13
N ASN A 330 -8.66 -7.18 -14.15
CA ASN A 330 -8.42 -6.93 -12.74
C ASN A 330 -8.09 -8.22 -12.00
N VAL A 331 -6.82 -8.36 -11.64
CA VAL A 331 -6.25 -9.49 -10.88
C VAL A 331 -5.59 -8.99 -9.58
N HIS A 332 -6.11 -7.90 -9.01
CA HIS A 332 -5.56 -7.32 -7.78
C HIS A 332 -5.58 -8.32 -6.61
N ASN A 333 -4.63 -8.19 -5.68
CA ASN A 333 -4.58 -8.97 -4.44
C ASN A 333 -4.54 -10.49 -4.71
N ASN A 334 -3.52 -10.94 -5.43
CA ASN A 334 -3.23 -12.35 -5.68
C ASN A 334 -1.75 -12.62 -5.33
N GLN A 335 -1.20 -13.72 -5.81
CA GLN A 335 0.20 -14.13 -5.61
C GLN A 335 0.88 -14.37 -6.97
N LEU A 336 0.49 -13.61 -8.00
CA LEU A 336 0.99 -13.78 -9.36
C LEU A 336 2.46 -13.37 -9.43
N SER A 337 3.32 -14.25 -9.95
CA SER A 337 4.72 -13.97 -10.27
C SER A 337 4.97 -13.73 -11.75
N VAL A 338 3.99 -14.06 -12.61
CA VAL A 338 4.00 -13.83 -14.06
C VAL A 338 2.59 -13.46 -14.50
N LEU A 339 2.48 -12.52 -15.44
CA LEU A 339 1.26 -12.18 -16.14
C LEU A 339 1.61 -11.73 -17.56
N ASP A 340 1.18 -12.48 -18.57
CA ASP A 340 1.35 -12.12 -19.99
C ASP A 340 0.07 -11.48 -20.53
N VAL A 341 0.17 -10.19 -20.87
CA VAL A 341 -0.92 -9.40 -21.47
C VAL A 341 -0.67 -9.01 -22.93
N THR A 342 0.37 -9.57 -23.56
CA THR A 342 0.85 -9.15 -24.89
C THR A 342 -0.15 -9.47 -26.01
N GLN A 343 -1.02 -10.46 -25.79
CA GLN A 343 -2.07 -10.83 -26.74
C GLN A 343 -3.37 -10.04 -26.56
N ASN A 344 -3.52 -9.29 -25.46
CA ASN A 344 -4.70 -8.47 -25.17
C ASN A 344 -4.54 -7.07 -25.79
N THR A 345 -4.37 -7.00 -27.11
CA THR A 345 -3.97 -5.75 -27.81
C THR A 345 -5.00 -4.61 -27.75
N ILE A 346 -6.24 -4.91 -27.33
CA ILE A 346 -7.30 -3.92 -27.12
C ILE A 346 -7.54 -3.57 -25.64
N LEU A 347 -6.62 -3.95 -24.75
CA LEU A 347 -6.71 -3.69 -23.32
C LEU A 347 -6.66 -2.18 -23.03
N GLU A 348 -7.70 -1.68 -22.35
CA GLU A 348 -7.85 -0.27 -21.95
C GLU A 348 -7.50 -0.06 -20.46
N ALA A 349 -7.71 -1.08 -19.63
CA ALA A 349 -7.41 -1.01 -18.20
C ALA A 349 -6.81 -2.31 -17.65
N LEU A 350 -5.69 -2.18 -16.91
CA LEU A 350 -5.04 -3.27 -16.19
C LEU A 350 -4.86 -2.92 -14.72
N THR A 351 -5.39 -3.75 -13.83
CA THR A 351 -5.17 -3.67 -12.38
C THR A 351 -4.56 -4.98 -11.88
N ALA A 352 -3.28 -4.95 -11.50
CA ALA A 352 -2.52 -6.10 -11.00
C ALA A 352 -1.74 -5.76 -9.72
N SER A 353 -2.24 -4.80 -8.92
CA SER A 353 -1.63 -4.44 -7.63
C SER A 353 -1.72 -5.56 -6.59
N ASN A 354 -0.83 -5.54 -5.60
CA ASN A 354 -0.71 -6.55 -4.54
C ASN A 354 -0.51 -7.95 -5.14
N ASN A 355 0.60 -8.13 -5.85
CA ASN A 355 1.06 -9.38 -6.42
C ASN A 355 2.59 -9.53 -6.18
N LEU A 356 3.24 -10.46 -6.87
CA LEU A 356 4.68 -10.73 -6.78
C LEU A 356 5.36 -10.56 -8.14
N LEU A 357 4.86 -9.65 -8.98
CA LEU A 357 5.36 -9.46 -10.35
C LEU A 357 6.76 -8.81 -10.32
N PRO A 358 7.78 -9.43 -10.93
CA PRO A 358 9.10 -8.81 -11.10
C PRO A 358 9.16 -7.87 -12.32
N GLY A 359 8.16 -7.91 -13.19
CA GLY A 359 8.06 -7.10 -14.40
C GLY A 359 6.79 -7.43 -15.18
N ILE A 360 6.45 -6.60 -16.17
CA ILE A 360 5.31 -6.82 -17.07
C ILE A 360 5.57 -6.15 -18.42
N ASP A 361 5.29 -6.85 -19.52
CA ASP A 361 5.34 -6.30 -20.87
C ASP A 361 3.97 -5.77 -21.28
N VAL A 362 3.86 -4.44 -21.40
CA VAL A 362 2.65 -3.73 -21.84
C VAL A 362 2.81 -3.10 -23.23
N SER A 363 3.88 -3.44 -23.96
CA SER A 363 4.25 -2.81 -25.24
C SER A 363 3.22 -3.00 -26.36
N GLN A 364 2.40 -4.06 -26.27
CA GLN A 364 1.35 -4.36 -27.24
C GLN A 364 -0.02 -3.77 -26.87
N ASN A 365 -0.18 -3.22 -25.66
CA ASN A 365 -1.45 -2.68 -25.17
C ASN A 365 -1.57 -1.18 -25.51
N LEU A 366 -1.62 -0.87 -26.80
CA LEU A 366 -1.56 0.51 -27.31
C LEU A 366 -2.77 1.39 -26.91
N LEU A 367 -3.88 0.78 -26.50
CA LEU A 367 -5.09 1.47 -26.04
C LEU A 367 -5.16 1.63 -24.51
N LEU A 368 -4.09 1.28 -23.78
CA LEU A 368 -4.08 1.27 -22.32
C LEU A 368 -4.19 2.70 -21.75
N GLU A 369 -5.31 3.00 -21.09
CA GLU A 369 -5.57 4.29 -20.43
C GLU A 369 -5.27 4.26 -18.93
N ARG A 370 -5.37 3.08 -18.29
CA ARG A 370 -5.14 2.90 -16.84
C ARG A 370 -4.28 1.69 -16.55
N LEU A 371 -3.17 1.91 -15.84
CA LEU A 371 -2.25 0.87 -15.39
C LEU A 371 -2.00 0.98 -13.88
N VAL A 372 -2.39 -0.04 -13.12
CA VAL A 372 -2.25 -0.08 -11.66
C VAL A 372 -1.46 -1.32 -11.25
N LEU A 373 -0.22 -1.10 -10.81
CA LEU A 373 0.81 -2.11 -10.51
C LEU A 373 1.39 -1.98 -9.09
N SER A 374 0.75 -1.22 -8.19
CA SER A 374 1.31 -0.99 -6.86
C SER A 374 1.48 -2.25 -6.01
N HIS A 375 2.42 -2.23 -5.07
CA HIS A 375 2.74 -3.37 -4.19
C HIS A 375 3.11 -4.62 -5.01
N ASN A 376 4.22 -4.52 -5.77
CA ASN A 376 4.81 -5.61 -6.55
C ASN A 376 6.35 -5.61 -6.36
N GLN A 377 7.10 -6.26 -7.25
CA GLN A 377 8.56 -6.35 -7.20
C GLN A 377 9.21 -5.80 -8.48
N ILE A 378 8.59 -4.79 -9.10
CA ILE A 378 8.98 -4.28 -10.42
C ILE A 378 10.12 -3.26 -10.27
N PRO A 379 11.32 -3.48 -10.86
CA PRO A 379 12.43 -2.53 -10.78
C PRO A 379 12.44 -1.49 -11.92
N ASN A 380 11.78 -1.80 -13.05
CA ASN A 380 11.64 -0.92 -14.20
C ASN A 380 10.38 -1.30 -15.00
N LEU A 381 9.89 -0.37 -15.81
CA LEU A 381 8.72 -0.55 -16.67
C LEU A 381 8.91 0.29 -17.93
N ASP A 382 8.57 -0.25 -19.10
CA ASP A 382 8.49 0.54 -20.34
C ASP A 382 7.03 0.85 -20.65
N VAL A 383 6.67 2.13 -20.61
CA VAL A 383 5.34 2.64 -20.97
C VAL A 383 5.36 3.55 -22.21
N THR A 384 6.48 3.59 -22.94
CA THR A 384 6.68 4.52 -24.06
C THR A 384 5.75 4.27 -25.24
N GLN A 385 5.23 3.05 -25.38
CA GLN A 385 4.24 2.69 -26.40
C GLN A 385 2.80 2.97 -25.97
N ASN A 386 2.53 3.18 -24.68
CA ASN A 386 1.19 3.39 -24.14
C ASN A 386 0.84 4.90 -24.15
N THR A 387 0.78 5.50 -25.34
CA THR A 387 0.59 6.95 -25.51
C THR A 387 -0.77 7.48 -25.03
N GLU A 388 -1.76 6.58 -24.90
CA GLU A 388 -3.10 6.91 -24.37
C GLU A 388 -3.18 6.80 -22.83
N LEU A 389 -2.06 6.53 -22.15
CA LEU A 389 -2.04 6.34 -20.69
C LEU A 389 -2.39 7.63 -19.95
N ARG A 390 -3.46 7.57 -19.15
CA ARG A 390 -4.02 8.68 -18.37
C ARG A 390 -3.73 8.52 -16.88
N SER A 391 -3.68 7.28 -16.38
CA SER A 391 -3.48 6.98 -14.96
C SER A 391 -2.47 5.85 -14.79
N LEU A 392 -1.39 6.14 -14.07
CA LEU A 392 -0.34 5.19 -13.73
C LEU A 392 -0.16 5.15 -12.21
N ASN A 393 -0.21 3.95 -11.63
CA ASN A 393 0.15 3.72 -10.24
C ASN A 393 1.18 2.58 -10.15
N ILE A 394 2.39 2.92 -9.72
CA ILE A 394 3.53 2.02 -9.51
C ILE A 394 4.06 2.11 -8.07
N ALA A 395 3.26 2.61 -7.13
CA ALA A 395 3.66 2.77 -5.74
C ALA A 395 4.11 1.45 -5.09
N ASP A 396 5.05 1.50 -4.14
CA ASP A 396 5.56 0.32 -3.43
C ASP A 396 6.08 -0.77 -4.41
N ASN A 397 7.18 -0.44 -5.08
CA ASN A 397 7.91 -1.29 -6.02
C ASN A 397 9.43 -1.10 -5.83
N LEU A 398 10.24 -1.46 -6.82
CA LEU A 398 11.70 -1.44 -6.75
C LEU A 398 12.34 -0.41 -7.70
N PHE A 399 11.60 0.61 -8.13
CA PHE A 399 12.12 1.63 -9.06
C PHE A 399 13.25 2.43 -8.41
N THR A 400 14.35 2.63 -9.15
CA THR A 400 15.55 3.35 -8.68
C THR A 400 16.03 4.37 -9.73
N GLY A 401 16.98 5.24 -9.37
CA GLY A 401 17.67 6.12 -10.33
C GLY A 401 16.72 7.13 -10.98
N THR A 402 16.60 7.10 -12.32
CA THR A 402 15.72 8.00 -13.10
C THR A 402 14.25 7.59 -13.10
N GLY A 403 13.88 6.53 -12.38
CA GLY A 403 12.51 6.05 -12.28
C GLY A 403 11.99 5.48 -13.60
N LEU A 404 11.35 6.31 -14.43
CA LEU A 404 10.57 5.91 -15.60
C LEU A 404 10.69 6.93 -16.75
N ASP A 405 10.69 6.45 -18.00
CA ASP A 405 10.52 7.32 -19.17
C ASP A 405 9.02 7.58 -19.42
N LEU A 406 8.59 8.80 -19.12
CA LEU A 406 7.22 9.28 -19.30
C LEU A 406 7.05 10.22 -20.50
N THR A 407 8.07 10.36 -21.34
CA THR A 407 8.12 11.39 -22.40
C THR A 407 7.03 11.23 -23.47
N GLN A 408 6.50 10.02 -23.64
CA GLN A 408 5.44 9.71 -24.61
C GLN A 408 4.03 9.76 -23.99
N ASN A 409 3.90 9.75 -22.66
CA ASN A 409 2.61 9.68 -21.96
C ASN A 409 2.05 11.09 -21.71
N ILE A 410 1.91 11.89 -22.77
CA ILE A 410 1.54 13.32 -22.68
C ILE A 410 0.15 13.58 -22.08
N GLU A 411 -0.74 12.57 -22.11
CA GLU A 411 -2.10 12.59 -21.56
C GLU A 411 -2.17 12.15 -20.08
N LEU A 412 -1.04 11.81 -19.47
CA LEU A 412 -0.98 11.36 -18.08
C LEU A 412 -1.47 12.47 -17.15
N TYR A 413 -2.52 12.19 -16.38
CA TYR A 413 -3.10 13.13 -15.41
C TYR A 413 -2.86 12.70 -13.95
N PHE A 414 -2.68 11.40 -13.71
CA PHE A 414 -2.45 10.80 -12.40
C PHE A 414 -1.20 9.92 -12.45
N LEU A 415 -0.24 10.24 -11.60
CA LEU A 415 0.95 9.43 -11.34
C LEU A 415 1.10 9.23 -9.83
N ASP A 416 1.09 7.97 -9.41
CA ASP A 416 1.52 7.57 -8.08
C ASP A 416 2.74 6.65 -8.22
N ALA A 417 3.90 7.18 -7.84
CA ALA A 417 5.19 6.48 -7.81
C ALA A 417 5.83 6.55 -6.41
N SER A 418 4.99 6.65 -5.37
CA SER A 418 5.42 6.67 -3.98
C SER A 418 6.07 5.34 -3.52
N GLU A 419 6.79 5.36 -2.40
CA GLU A 419 7.39 4.17 -1.77
C GLU A 419 8.30 3.41 -2.74
N ASN A 420 9.22 4.13 -3.38
CA ASN A 420 10.23 3.58 -4.29
C ASN A 420 11.61 4.16 -3.89
N GLN A 421 12.60 4.08 -4.78
CA GLN A 421 13.94 4.63 -4.59
C GLN A 421 14.33 5.54 -5.77
N ILE A 422 13.35 6.25 -6.33
CA ILE A 422 13.54 7.15 -7.47
C ILE A 422 14.26 8.42 -6.99
N ALA A 423 15.34 8.79 -7.67
CA ALA A 423 16.13 9.99 -7.36
C ALA A 423 15.90 11.13 -8.36
N LEU A 424 15.49 10.79 -9.60
CA LEU A 424 15.22 11.75 -10.66
C LEU A 424 14.02 11.27 -11.48
N LEU A 425 13.21 12.20 -11.98
CA LEU A 425 12.11 11.91 -12.90
C LEU A 425 11.90 13.13 -13.81
N ASP A 426 11.72 12.89 -15.11
CA ASP A 426 11.36 13.92 -16.08
C ASP A 426 9.86 13.85 -16.35
N ILE A 427 9.12 14.88 -15.91
CA ILE A 427 7.69 15.05 -16.14
C ILE A 427 7.37 16.20 -17.10
N THR A 428 8.38 16.80 -17.74
CA THR A 428 8.23 18.05 -18.51
C THR A 428 7.27 17.92 -19.70
N GLN A 429 7.06 16.71 -20.21
CA GLN A 429 6.14 16.45 -21.33
C GLN A 429 4.71 16.14 -20.88
N ASN A 430 4.47 15.88 -19.59
CA ASN A 430 3.18 15.44 -19.04
C ASN A 430 2.30 16.64 -18.67
N SER A 431 1.97 17.46 -19.67
CA SER A 431 1.26 18.75 -19.49
C SER A 431 -0.12 18.68 -18.81
N SER A 432 -0.71 17.48 -18.68
CA SER A 432 -1.99 17.24 -17.99
C SER A 432 -1.84 16.73 -16.56
N LEU A 433 -0.61 16.55 -16.07
CA LEU A 433 -0.30 15.92 -14.79
C LEU A 433 -0.70 16.81 -13.61
N GLY A 434 -1.79 16.41 -12.93
CA GLY A 434 -2.35 17.16 -11.81
C GLY A 434 -2.31 16.42 -10.48
N ASN A 435 -2.36 15.10 -10.49
CA ASN A 435 -2.14 14.31 -9.28
C ASN A 435 -0.77 13.65 -9.39
N LEU A 436 0.21 14.18 -8.65
CA LEU A 436 1.58 13.71 -8.61
C LEU A 436 1.94 13.32 -7.17
N VAL A 437 2.00 12.00 -6.93
CA VAL A 437 2.31 11.42 -5.62
C VAL A 437 3.66 10.70 -5.71
N LEU A 438 4.64 11.23 -5.00
CA LEU A 438 6.06 10.83 -5.04
C LEU A 438 6.65 10.61 -3.64
N HIS A 439 5.81 10.49 -2.61
CA HIS A 439 6.32 10.38 -1.24
C HIS A 439 7.17 9.13 -1.03
N HIS A 440 8.13 9.16 -0.09
CA HIS A 440 9.03 8.03 0.19
C HIS A 440 9.85 7.61 -1.04
N ASN A 441 10.69 8.53 -1.52
CA ASN A 441 11.64 8.34 -2.60
C ASN A 441 13.00 8.99 -2.23
N LEU A 442 13.88 9.22 -3.20
CA LEU A 442 15.21 9.81 -3.03
C LEU A 442 15.40 11.11 -3.81
N PHE A 443 14.31 11.83 -4.13
CA PHE A 443 14.41 13.09 -4.88
C PHE A 443 15.19 14.13 -4.08
N THR A 444 16.15 14.81 -4.74
CA THR A 444 16.99 15.87 -4.15
C THR A 444 16.77 17.22 -4.84
N GLY A 445 17.13 18.32 -4.18
CA GLY A 445 17.03 19.66 -4.76
C GLY A 445 15.58 20.12 -4.95
N THR A 446 15.29 20.88 -6.02
CA THR A 446 13.94 21.41 -6.33
C THR A 446 13.40 20.98 -7.69
N ASP A 447 14.19 20.31 -8.53
CA ASP A 447 13.89 20.08 -9.95
C ASP A 447 12.49 19.48 -10.20
N ILE A 448 12.08 18.47 -9.43
CA ILE A 448 10.77 17.83 -9.62
C ILE A 448 9.60 18.76 -9.26
N ILE A 449 9.79 19.63 -8.26
CA ILE A 449 8.80 20.63 -7.84
C ILE A 449 8.74 21.75 -8.88
N ASP A 450 9.89 22.18 -9.39
CA ASP A 450 10.01 23.21 -10.43
C ASP A 450 9.32 22.75 -11.73
N GLN A 451 9.55 21.51 -12.16
CA GLN A 451 8.87 20.94 -13.33
C GLN A 451 7.35 20.92 -13.16
N TYR A 452 6.85 20.50 -11.99
CA TYR A 452 5.40 20.50 -11.71
C TYR A 452 4.82 21.92 -11.72
N TYR A 453 5.54 22.87 -11.11
CA TYR A 453 5.16 24.29 -11.12
C TYR A 453 5.10 24.85 -12.55
N ASP A 454 6.09 24.56 -13.39
CA ASP A 454 6.18 25.05 -14.77
C ASP A 454 5.04 24.52 -15.65
N ILE A 455 4.62 23.25 -15.46
CA ILE A 455 3.43 22.68 -16.12
C ILE A 455 2.19 23.54 -15.80
N TRP A 456 1.97 23.85 -14.53
CA TRP A 456 0.79 24.58 -14.09
C TRP A 456 0.87 26.08 -14.36
N GLN A 457 2.08 26.64 -14.38
CA GLN A 457 2.30 28.00 -14.87
C GLN A 457 1.94 28.11 -16.36
N ALA A 458 2.31 27.13 -17.18
CA ALA A 458 1.95 27.09 -18.60
C ALA A 458 0.44 26.90 -18.82
N ASN A 459 -0.22 26.12 -17.95
CA ASN A 459 -1.69 25.94 -17.96
C ASN A 459 -2.45 27.15 -17.37
N GLY A 460 -1.76 28.03 -16.65
CA GLY A 460 -2.25 29.32 -16.15
C GLY A 460 -2.91 29.31 -14.77
N ALA A 461 -3.31 28.15 -14.25
CA ALA A 461 -3.82 27.98 -12.89
C ALA A 461 -3.80 26.51 -12.46
N LEU A 462 -3.65 26.26 -11.17
CA LEU A 462 -3.86 24.93 -10.57
C LEU A 462 -5.32 24.49 -10.78
N ARG A 463 -5.55 23.20 -11.03
CA ARG A 463 -6.90 22.67 -11.24
C ARG A 463 -7.55 22.22 -9.92
N ALA A 464 -8.84 21.98 -9.99
CA ALA A 464 -9.65 21.41 -8.93
C ALA A 464 -9.23 19.98 -8.55
N SER A 465 -9.03 19.73 -7.26
CA SER A 465 -8.76 18.43 -6.63
C SER A 465 -7.46 17.76 -7.10
N ASP A 466 -6.48 18.58 -7.45
CA ASP A 466 -5.12 18.15 -7.77
C ASP A 466 -4.23 18.11 -6.53
N GLU A 467 -3.17 17.32 -6.58
CA GLU A 467 -2.29 17.01 -5.45
C GLU A 467 -0.83 16.98 -5.93
N LEU A 468 0.04 17.67 -5.18
CA LEU A 468 1.48 17.47 -5.22
C LEU A 468 1.92 16.95 -3.85
N ASP A 469 2.27 15.66 -3.78
CA ASP A 469 2.86 15.05 -2.59
C ASP A 469 4.28 14.58 -2.86
N VAL A 470 5.25 15.33 -2.35
CA VAL A 470 6.68 15.04 -2.42
C VAL A 470 7.29 14.80 -1.04
N SER A 471 6.46 14.43 -0.08
CA SER A 471 6.86 14.21 1.32
C SER A 471 7.87 13.05 1.46
N TYR A 472 8.66 12.99 2.53
CA TYR A 472 9.60 11.88 2.77
C TYR A 472 10.59 11.67 1.61
N ASN A 473 11.30 12.73 1.23
CA ASN A 473 12.35 12.74 0.21
C ASN A 473 13.60 13.45 0.77
N LEU A 474 14.54 13.82 -0.09
CA LEU A 474 15.78 14.56 0.24
C LEU A 474 15.77 15.96 -0.40
N LEU A 475 14.58 16.53 -0.61
CA LEU A 475 14.40 17.78 -1.36
C LEU A 475 14.85 18.97 -0.51
N SER A 476 15.50 19.94 -1.16
CA SER A 476 16.00 21.16 -0.52
C SER A 476 16.06 22.30 -1.51
N GLY A 477 16.01 23.55 -1.03
CA GLY A 477 16.01 24.73 -1.90
C GLY A 477 14.66 25.43 -1.94
N LYS A 478 14.55 26.49 -2.74
CA LYS A 478 13.37 27.37 -2.72
C LYS A 478 12.12 26.67 -3.28
N ILE A 479 11.00 26.74 -2.55
CA ILE A 479 9.71 26.27 -3.04
C ILE A 479 9.12 27.33 -4.01
N PRO A 480 8.66 26.94 -5.21
CA PRO A 480 7.95 27.84 -6.13
C PRO A 480 6.68 28.44 -5.52
N ASP A 481 6.27 29.63 -5.98
CA ASP A 481 5.06 30.33 -5.50
C ASP A 481 3.77 29.72 -6.10
N PHE A 482 3.35 28.56 -5.58
CA PHE A 482 2.09 27.92 -5.95
C PHE A 482 0.86 28.77 -5.59
N ALA A 483 0.98 29.71 -4.66
CA ALA A 483 -0.13 30.58 -4.26
C ALA A 483 -0.52 31.51 -5.41
N SER A 484 0.45 31.95 -6.21
CA SER A 484 0.20 32.72 -7.44
C SER A 484 -0.62 31.98 -8.50
N LEU A 485 -0.61 30.65 -8.49
CA LEU A 485 -1.35 29.79 -9.43
C LEU A 485 -2.75 29.41 -8.93
N ALA A 486 -3.10 29.73 -7.67
CA ALA A 486 -4.40 29.41 -7.08
C ALA A 486 -5.45 30.47 -7.45
N LEU A 487 -6.31 30.18 -8.44
CA LEU A 487 -7.31 31.13 -8.96
C LEU A 487 -8.75 30.77 -8.57
N ASP A 488 -9.51 31.78 -8.13
CA ASP A 488 -10.95 31.66 -7.83
C ASP A 488 -11.75 31.17 -9.05
N GLY A 489 -12.59 30.15 -8.85
CA GLY A 489 -13.37 29.50 -9.90
C GLY A 489 -12.60 28.50 -10.77
N GLN A 490 -11.30 28.27 -10.51
CA GLN A 490 -10.49 27.24 -11.21
C GLN A 490 -9.84 26.24 -10.26
N THR A 491 -9.21 26.71 -9.18
CA THR A 491 -8.52 25.87 -8.18
C THR A 491 -9.39 25.62 -6.97
N ASN A 492 -9.71 24.37 -6.62
CA ASN A 492 -10.33 24.05 -5.32
C ASN A 492 -9.82 22.71 -4.80
N PHE A 493 -9.75 22.57 -3.48
CA PHE A 493 -9.21 21.40 -2.82
C PHE A 493 -7.83 20.95 -3.34
N PHE A 494 -6.96 21.90 -3.68
CA PHE A 494 -5.57 21.56 -3.99
C PHE A 494 -4.83 21.12 -2.72
N GLU A 495 -3.96 20.13 -2.84
CA GLU A 495 -3.14 19.61 -1.73
C GLU A 495 -1.64 19.79 -2.05
N LEU A 496 -0.91 20.43 -1.13
CA LEU A 496 0.54 20.66 -1.24
C LEU A 496 1.26 20.05 -0.04
N LYS A 497 2.01 18.98 -0.27
CA LYS A 497 2.67 18.19 0.80
C LYS A 497 4.16 18.02 0.49
N PHE A 498 5.00 18.46 1.42
CA PHE A 498 6.46 18.37 1.32
C PHE A 498 7.15 18.21 2.69
N GLU A 499 6.45 17.67 3.69
CA GLU A 499 7.06 17.31 4.96
C GLU A 499 8.13 16.22 4.84
N HIS A 500 8.96 16.06 5.87
CA HIS A 500 10.02 15.07 5.95
C HIS A 500 11.04 15.17 4.78
N ASN A 501 11.45 16.40 4.44
CA ASN A 501 12.50 16.73 3.47
C ASN A 501 13.63 17.53 4.15
N ASP A 502 14.54 18.14 3.38
CA ASP A 502 15.66 18.96 3.83
C ASP A 502 15.39 20.48 3.69
N PHE A 503 14.12 20.91 3.72
CA PHE A 503 13.77 22.33 3.59
C PHE A 503 14.02 23.14 4.87
N HIS A 504 14.51 24.36 4.70
CA HIS A 504 14.71 25.33 5.79
C HIS A 504 13.63 26.42 5.77
N PHE A 505 13.53 27.24 6.83
CA PHE A 505 12.54 28.33 6.87
C PHE A 505 12.60 29.26 5.65
N GLY A 506 13.81 29.72 5.30
CA GLY A 506 14.03 30.62 4.16
C GLY A 506 13.66 30.05 2.78
N ASP A 507 13.34 28.77 2.67
CA ASP A 507 12.94 28.14 1.40
C ASP A 507 11.50 28.44 0.99
N PHE A 508 10.64 28.80 1.95
CA PHE A 508 9.23 29.11 1.70
C PHE A 508 8.65 30.19 2.64
N GLU A 509 9.51 30.91 3.37
CA GLU A 509 9.11 31.98 4.31
C GLU A 509 8.29 33.09 3.62
N GLU A 510 8.59 33.42 2.36
CA GLU A 510 7.89 34.45 1.58
C GLU A 510 6.46 34.02 1.22
N GLU A 511 6.29 32.74 0.90
CA GLU A 511 5.04 32.14 0.41
C GLU A 511 4.15 31.59 1.55
N HIS A 512 4.72 31.28 2.72
CA HIS A 512 4.04 30.62 3.84
C HIS A 512 2.70 31.27 4.21
N ASN A 513 2.70 32.59 4.40
CA ASN A 513 1.48 33.34 4.76
C ASN A 513 0.38 33.22 3.69
N ALA A 514 0.76 33.15 2.41
CA ALA A 514 -0.18 32.99 1.32
C ALA A 514 -0.79 31.57 1.32
N TYR A 515 0.03 30.53 1.50
CA TYR A 515 -0.46 29.14 1.62
C TYR A 515 -1.44 28.96 2.78
N VAL A 516 -1.13 29.50 3.96
CA VAL A 516 -2.02 29.44 5.13
C VAL A 516 -3.34 30.16 4.86
N GLN A 517 -3.33 31.30 4.17
CA GLN A 517 -4.56 32.01 3.80
C GLN A 517 -5.43 31.19 2.83
N LEU A 518 -4.83 30.47 1.88
CA LEU A 518 -5.56 29.69 0.89
C LEU A 518 -6.36 28.52 1.48
N LEU A 519 -5.95 27.97 2.64
CA LEU A 519 -6.71 26.94 3.38
C LEU A 519 -8.08 27.43 3.89
N SER A 520 -8.26 28.75 4.00
CA SER A 520 -9.49 29.38 4.47
C SER A 520 -10.16 30.29 3.44
N THR A 521 -9.58 30.36 2.23
CA THR A 521 -10.12 31.17 1.13
C THR A 521 -11.08 30.30 0.33
N TYR A 522 -12.35 30.71 0.28
CA TYR A 522 -13.41 29.98 -0.40
C TYR A 522 -13.61 30.49 -1.82
N TRP A 523 -14.08 29.58 -2.69
CA TRP A 523 -14.64 29.96 -3.97
C TRP A 523 -15.81 30.92 -3.81
N THR A 524 -15.74 32.05 -4.52
CA THR A 524 -16.75 33.11 -4.41
C THR A 524 -18.13 32.63 -4.88
N SER A 525 -18.16 31.74 -5.86
CA SER A 525 -19.38 31.16 -6.44
C SER A 525 -19.90 29.93 -5.69
N VAL A 526 -19.05 29.25 -4.91
CA VAL A 526 -19.39 28.02 -4.17
C VAL A 526 -18.75 28.06 -2.77
N PRO A 527 -19.42 28.67 -1.77
CA PRO A 527 -18.85 28.94 -0.43
C PRO A 527 -18.54 27.69 0.41
N SER A 528 -18.71 26.48 -0.13
CA SER A 528 -18.36 25.21 0.51
C SER A 528 -17.01 24.65 0.04
N LEU A 529 -16.36 25.26 -0.96
CA LEU A 529 -15.10 24.79 -1.52
C LEU A 529 -13.99 25.79 -1.18
N VAL A 530 -12.96 25.34 -0.47
CA VAL A 530 -11.72 26.10 -0.23
C VAL A 530 -10.75 25.89 -1.39
N LEU A 531 -9.87 26.88 -1.62
CA LEU A 531 -8.84 26.80 -2.65
C LEU A 531 -7.85 25.67 -2.35
N PHE A 532 -7.23 25.68 -1.17
CA PHE A 532 -6.37 24.59 -0.69
C PHE A 532 -7.11 23.76 0.35
N ARG A 533 -7.04 22.43 0.21
CA ARG A 533 -7.55 21.48 1.20
C ARG A 533 -6.51 21.14 2.25
N GLU A 534 -5.25 21.03 1.83
CA GLU A 534 -4.14 20.62 2.69
C GLU A 534 -2.83 21.34 2.29
N TYR A 535 -2.03 21.70 3.31
CA TYR A 535 -0.69 22.25 3.19
C TYR A 535 0.16 21.69 4.34
N THR A 536 1.09 20.78 4.04
CA THR A 536 1.92 20.11 5.03
C THR A 536 3.40 20.24 4.69
N TYR A 537 4.17 20.73 5.67
CA TYR A 537 5.57 21.13 5.47
C TYR A 537 6.46 20.78 6.68
N ALA A 538 5.95 20.07 7.69
CA ALA A 538 6.70 19.72 8.90
C ALA A 538 6.38 18.30 9.39
N PRO A 539 7.33 17.61 10.05
CA PRO A 539 8.70 18.05 10.36
C PRO A 539 9.60 18.10 9.12
N GLN A 540 10.81 18.63 9.25
CA GLN A 540 11.89 18.50 8.24
C GLN A 540 13.06 17.76 8.89
N ALA A 541 14.01 17.30 8.08
CA ALA A 541 15.21 16.62 8.54
C ALA A 541 16.06 17.51 9.46
N LYS A 542 16.97 16.88 10.21
CA LYS A 542 17.91 17.63 11.04
C LYS A 542 18.86 18.44 10.16
N VAL A 543 19.11 19.69 10.54
CA VAL A 543 20.00 20.60 9.80
C VAL A 543 21.47 20.35 10.14
N ASN A 544 22.35 20.67 9.18
CA ASN A 544 23.82 20.50 9.25
C ASN A 544 24.27 19.04 9.45
N GLY A 545 25.57 18.76 9.30
CA GLY A 545 26.12 17.41 9.53
C GLY A 545 26.31 17.07 11.02
N ILE A 546 26.49 15.78 11.33
CA ILE A 546 26.99 15.34 12.64
C ILE A 546 28.46 15.76 12.74
N GLU A 547 28.82 16.44 13.83
CA GLU A 547 30.18 16.93 14.07
C GLU A 547 30.77 16.36 15.36
N SER A 548 32.09 16.30 15.44
CA SER A 548 32.80 15.88 16.66
C SER A 548 34.07 16.71 16.86
N TYR A 549 34.19 17.33 18.03
CA TYR A 549 35.33 18.16 18.43
C TYR A 549 36.07 17.54 19.61
N THR A 550 37.40 17.60 19.58
CA THR A 550 38.27 17.13 20.67
C THR A 550 39.20 18.25 21.15
N PRO A 551 38.66 19.33 21.75
CA PRO A 551 39.48 20.45 22.20
C PRO A 551 40.36 20.03 23.38
N ASN A 552 41.49 20.68 23.60
CA ASN A 552 42.27 20.49 24.83
C ASN A 552 41.68 21.31 25.97
N VAL A 553 41.89 20.87 27.21
CA VAL A 553 41.57 21.66 28.41
C VAL A 553 42.15 23.07 28.31
N GLY A 554 41.30 24.08 28.53
CA GLY A 554 41.64 25.50 28.47
C GLY A 554 41.54 26.15 27.08
N ASP A 555 41.19 25.39 26.04
CA ASP A 555 40.95 25.95 24.70
C ASP A 555 39.64 26.79 24.67
N GLU A 556 39.49 27.62 23.64
CA GLU A 556 38.21 28.24 23.26
C GLU A 556 37.61 27.48 22.07
N LEU A 557 36.33 27.13 22.14
CA LEU A 557 35.62 26.37 21.09
C LEU A 557 34.32 27.09 20.70
N THR A 558 34.10 27.31 19.40
CA THR A 558 32.83 27.85 18.88
C THR A 558 32.04 26.76 18.17
N LEU A 559 30.84 26.47 18.66
CA LEU A 559 29.85 25.63 17.99
C LEU A 559 28.95 26.51 17.13
N THR A 560 28.62 26.06 15.92
CA THR A 560 27.84 26.87 14.96
C THR A 560 26.64 26.11 14.43
N THR A 561 25.66 26.82 13.89
CA THR A 561 24.56 26.26 13.08
C THR A 561 24.29 27.15 11.87
N THR A 562 23.82 26.58 10.77
CA THR A 562 23.54 27.34 9.54
C THR A 562 22.16 26.98 9.01
N VAL A 563 21.23 27.92 9.12
CA VAL A 563 19.84 27.78 8.70
C VAL A 563 19.44 29.00 7.87
N LYS A 564 18.72 28.76 6.76
CA LYS A 564 18.19 29.84 5.90
C LYS A 564 16.96 30.45 6.57
N GLY A 565 16.79 31.76 6.47
CA GLY A 565 15.68 32.49 7.09
C GLY A 565 16.18 33.74 7.80
N THR A 566 15.35 34.79 7.84
CA THR A 566 15.77 36.10 8.37
C THR A 566 15.29 36.38 9.80
N GLN A 567 14.37 35.55 10.31
CA GLN A 567 13.73 35.72 11.61
C GLN A 567 13.87 34.46 12.46
N ASN A 568 15.03 33.82 12.35
CA ASN A 568 15.37 32.60 13.08
C ASN A 568 15.78 32.94 14.52
N HIS A 569 15.32 32.11 15.46
CA HIS A 569 15.66 32.12 16.88
C HIS A 569 16.30 30.79 17.27
N TYR A 570 17.30 30.83 18.15
CA TYR A 570 18.19 29.73 18.47
C TYR A 570 18.19 29.43 19.97
N GLN A 571 17.95 28.16 20.33
CA GLN A 571 18.14 27.65 21.69
C GLN A 571 19.14 26.50 21.67
N TRP A 572 20.24 26.66 22.39
CA TRP A 572 21.25 25.62 22.54
C TRP A 572 20.97 24.69 23.72
N PHE A 573 21.25 23.41 23.51
CA PHE A 573 21.09 22.34 24.48
C PHE A 573 22.40 21.58 24.62
N LYS A 574 22.67 21.11 25.85
CA LYS A 574 23.73 20.17 26.18
C LYS A 574 23.12 18.96 26.88
N ASP A 575 23.38 17.76 26.37
CA ASP A 575 22.91 16.49 26.91
C ASP A 575 21.38 16.47 27.16
N GLY A 576 20.64 17.13 26.26
CA GLY A 576 19.18 17.28 26.33
C GLY A 576 18.68 18.36 27.30
N VAL A 577 19.55 19.14 27.93
CA VAL A 577 19.21 20.23 28.85
C VAL A 577 19.52 21.58 28.20
N ALA A 578 18.55 22.49 28.21
CA ALA A 578 18.75 23.85 27.68
C ALA A 578 19.86 24.56 28.46
N ILE A 579 20.81 25.17 27.74
CA ILE A 579 21.91 25.92 28.35
C ILE A 579 21.34 27.28 28.79
N PRO A 580 21.33 27.59 30.11
CA PRO A 580 20.89 28.88 30.60
C PRO A 580 21.78 29.99 30.06
N ASP A 581 21.18 31.11 29.62
CA ASP A 581 21.87 32.31 29.11
C ASP A 581 22.68 32.10 27.82
N ALA A 582 22.48 30.98 27.10
CA ALA A 582 23.01 30.83 25.75
C ALA A 582 22.49 31.95 24.84
N PRO A 583 23.34 32.49 23.94
CA PRO A 583 22.91 33.56 23.05
C PRO A 583 21.85 33.04 22.08
N ASP A 584 20.83 33.88 21.81
CA ASP A 584 19.91 33.70 20.68
C ASP A 584 20.68 34.00 19.38
N SER A 585 21.53 33.06 19.01
CA SER A 585 22.54 33.21 17.97
C SER A 585 22.88 31.86 17.34
N PRO A 586 23.23 31.83 16.04
CA PRO A 586 23.73 30.62 15.41
C PRO A 586 25.06 30.12 15.99
N ASN A 587 25.74 30.89 16.85
CA ASN A 587 27.03 30.54 17.43
C ASN A 587 26.94 30.43 18.96
N LEU A 588 27.50 29.36 19.52
CA LEU A 588 27.74 29.17 20.95
C LEU A 588 29.25 29.08 21.21
N ILE A 589 29.79 29.99 22.03
CA ILE A 589 31.22 30.02 22.38
C ILE A 589 31.42 29.40 23.76
N LEU A 590 32.31 28.41 23.86
CA LEU A 590 32.78 27.79 25.09
C LEU A 590 34.18 28.31 25.40
N TYR A 591 34.33 29.05 26.50
CA TYR A 591 35.60 29.58 26.98
C TYR A 591 36.22 28.65 28.02
N ASP A 592 37.55 28.55 28.02
CA ASP A 592 38.33 27.75 28.99
C ASP A 592 37.74 26.33 29.20
N VAL A 593 37.59 25.57 28.10
CA VAL A 593 36.89 24.26 28.16
C VAL A 593 37.50 23.30 29.19
N SER A 594 36.63 22.62 29.92
CA SER A 594 36.92 21.71 31.04
C SER A 594 36.25 20.35 30.84
N ASP A 595 36.50 19.36 31.71
CA ASP A 595 35.86 18.02 31.59
C ASP A 595 34.32 18.11 31.58
N CYS A 596 33.74 19.13 32.22
CA CYS A 596 32.30 19.35 32.23
C CYS A 596 31.73 19.97 30.94
N ASP A 597 32.58 20.36 29.99
CA ASP A 597 32.17 20.82 28.66
C ASP A 597 32.08 19.66 27.66
N SER A 598 32.63 18.48 27.98
CA SER A 598 32.35 17.26 27.24
C SER A 598 30.85 16.91 27.28
N GLY A 599 30.30 16.46 26.15
CA GLY A 599 28.87 16.14 26.03
C GLY A 599 28.36 16.27 24.60
N VAL A 600 27.05 16.06 24.42
CA VAL A 600 26.37 16.18 23.13
C VAL A 600 25.58 17.48 23.09
N TYR A 601 25.92 18.35 22.14
CA TYR A 601 25.27 19.63 21.92
C TYR A 601 24.34 19.56 20.71
N HIS A 602 23.22 20.26 20.77
CA HIS A 602 22.40 20.55 19.59
C HIS A 602 21.73 21.92 19.75
N CYS A 603 21.18 22.41 18.65
CA CYS A 603 20.45 23.67 18.60
C CYS A 603 19.06 23.40 18.04
N GLU A 604 18.03 23.88 18.74
CA GLU A 604 16.67 23.99 18.22
C GLU A 604 16.48 25.39 17.62
N ILE A 605 15.96 25.46 16.39
CA ILE A 605 15.75 26.70 15.65
C ILE A 605 14.25 26.85 15.34
N THR A 606 13.70 28.02 15.67
CA THR A 606 12.32 28.44 15.35
C THR A 606 12.32 29.71 14.50
N SER A 607 11.21 30.03 13.82
CA SER A 607 11.04 31.29 13.07
C SER A 607 9.78 32.04 13.50
N ASP A 608 9.84 33.37 13.52
CA ASP A 608 8.66 34.23 13.77
C ASP A 608 7.62 34.14 12.63
N LEU A 609 8.06 33.86 11.39
CA LEU A 609 7.18 33.82 10.20
C LEU A 609 6.50 32.48 9.99
N VAL A 610 7.12 31.41 10.48
CA VAL A 610 6.59 30.06 10.46
C VAL A 610 6.32 29.67 11.92
N PRO A 611 5.34 30.33 12.58
CA PRO A 611 5.29 30.42 14.02
C PRO A 611 4.98 29.09 14.69
N PHE A 612 5.52 28.95 15.90
CA PHE A 612 5.22 27.87 16.82
C PHE A 612 4.05 28.26 17.73
N GLU A 613 2.80 28.04 17.30
CA GLU A 613 1.64 28.25 18.16
C GLU A 613 1.06 26.93 18.69
N ASN A 614 1.05 26.78 20.01
CA ASN A 614 0.55 25.61 20.76
C ASN A 614 -0.98 25.38 20.67
N GLY A 615 -1.63 25.80 19.57
CA GLY A 615 -3.09 25.87 19.47
C GLY A 615 -3.59 25.58 18.07
N ASN A 616 -3.76 24.29 17.77
CA ASN A 616 -4.40 23.68 16.59
C ASN A 616 -5.36 24.63 15.80
N PRO A 617 -4.87 25.40 14.81
CA PRO A 617 -5.72 26.21 13.93
C PRO A 617 -6.50 25.28 12.97
N PRO A 618 -7.80 25.54 12.69
CA PRO A 618 -8.57 24.72 11.76
C PRO A 618 -7.93 24.68 10.37
N GLY A 619 -7.72 23.47 9.81
CA GLY A 619 -7.22 23.25 8.46
C GLY A 619 -5.71 23.00 8.33
N THR A 620 -4.95 22.92 9.42
CA THR A 620 -3.47 22.82 9.38
C THR A 620 -2.90 21.52 9.98
N ASN A 621 -3.74 20.59 10.45
CA ASN A 621 -3.33 19.36 11.16
C ASN A 621 -2.27 19.57 12.29
N GLY A 622 -2.13 20.80 12.81
CA GLY A 622 -1.25 21.12 13.95
C GLY A 622 0.26 21.10 13.67
N LYS A 623 0.71 21.35 12.44
CA LYS A 623 2.13 21.22 12.05
C LYS A 623 2.88 22.57 12.13
N ASN A 624 3.75 22.70 13.13
CA ASN A 624 4.76 23.77 13.27
C ASN A 624 6.11 23.24 12.77
N LEU A 625 6.93 24.05 12.09
CA LEU A 625 8.30 23.66 11.76
C LEU A 625 9.25 24.01 12.91
N LEU A 626 9.84 22.98 13.50
CA LEU A 626 11.00 23.07 14.40
C LEU A 626 12.18 22.45 13.68
N LEU A 627 13.19 23.26 13.35
CA LEU A 627 14.43 22.73 12.80
C LEU A 627 15.36 22.37 13.96
N VAL A 628 15.93 21.18 13.91
CA VAL A 628 16.84 20.68 14.94
C VAL A 628 18.17 20.42 14.28
N ARG A 629 19.25 20.99 14.80
CA ARG A 629 20.59 20.68 14.32
C ARG A 629 20.96 19.23 14.63
N ASN A 630 21.70 18.58 13.74
CA ASN A 630 22.41 17.34 14.06
C ASN A 630 23.36 17.52 15.25
N ASP A 631 23.53 16.43 15.98
CA ASP A 631 24.27 16.39 17.24
C ASP A 631 25.75 16.75 17.00
N ILE A 632 26.29 17.61 17.85
CA ILE A 632 27.71 17.92 17.95
C ILE A 632 28.26 17.21 19.20
N THR A 633 29.22 16.32 19.03
CA THR A 633 29.90 15.69 20.17
C THR A 633 31.15 16.48 20.54
N VAL A 634 31.28 16.90 21.80
CA VAL A 634 32.50 17.52 22.32
C VAL A 634 33.15 16.56 23.32
N ASP A 635 34.42 16.22 23.10
CA ASP A 635 35.21 15.32 23.96
C ASP A 635 36.54 15.98 24.36
N VAL A 636 36.56 16.64 25.51
CA VAL A 636 37.69 17.44 25.98
C VAL A 636 38.88 16.56 26.36
N GLN A 637 40.04 16.81 25.76
CA GLN A 637 41.27 16.04 25.94
C GLN A 637 42.26 16.72 26.90
N GLY A 638 43.23 15.95 27.41
CA GLY A 638 44.29 16.47 28.27
C GLY A 638 43.92 16.61 29.74
N ILE A 639 42.79 16.01 30.17
CA ILE A 639 42.33 16.02 31.56
C ILE A 639 43.27 15.19 32.44
N ASN A 640 43.95 15.83 33.39
CA ASN A 640 44.83 15.16 34.35
C ASN A 640 44.25 15.23 35.76
N LYS A 641 43.43 14.24 36.13
CA LYS A 641 42.70 14.22 37.41
C LYS A 641 43.67 14.05 38.60
N THR A 642 44.04 15.15 39.26
CA THR A 642 44.98 15.12 40.38
C THR A 642 44.47 15.86 41.61
N CYS A 643 44.89 15.44 42.81
CA CYS A 643 44.52 16.17 44.02
C CYS A 643 45.32 17.48 44.11
N PRO A 644 44.65 18.63 44.30
CA PRO A 644 45.31 19.91 44.36
C PRO A 644 46.13 20.04 45.65
N ALA A 645 47.37 20.52 45.52
CA ALA A 645 48.24 20.79 46.65
C ALA A 645 47.85 22.13 47.29
N MET A 646 47.89 22.20 48.63
CA MET A 646 47.74 23.46 49.33
C MET A 646 48.95 24.36 49.03
N VAL A 647 48.66 25.54 48.49
CA VAL A 647 49.64 26.60 48.20
C VAL A 647 49.82 27.50 49.41
N ASN A 648 48.74 27.83 50.13
CA ASN A 648 48.79 28.68 51.32
C ASN A 648 47.62 28.37 52.28
N PRO A 649 47.86 27.97 53.53
CA PRO A 649 49.14 27.56 54.11
C PRO A 649 49.63 26.27 53.47
N THR A 650 50.94 26.09 53.38
CA THR A 650 51.54 24.86 52.88
C THR A 650 51.34 23.69 53.85
N ASN A 651 51.32 22.45 53.35
CA ASN A 651 51.08 21.28 54.19
C ASN A 651 52.18 21.09 55.26
N GLY A 652 51.76 21.07 56.52
CA GLY A 652 52.60 20.96 57.71
C GLY A 652 53.09 22.31 58.25
N GLU A 653 52.68 23.43 57.66
CA GLU A 653 53.11 24.76 58.09
C GLU A 653 52.68 25.07 59.52
N THR A 654 53.56 25.70 60.28
CA THR A 654 53.35 26.05 61.69
C THR A 654 53.56 27.54 61.90
N ASP A 655 52.89 28.11 62.91
CA ASP A 655 52.91 29.55 63.20
C ASP A 655 52.18 30.39 62.13
N VAL A 656 51.18 29.77 61.49
CA VAL A 656 50.30 30.42 60.50
C VAL A 656 49.41 31.46 61.19
N PRO A 657 49.23 32.68 60.65
CA PRO A 657 48.32 33.66 61.23
C PRO A 657 46.90 33.11 61.44
N VAL A 658 46.24 33.53 62.52
CA VAL A 658 44.89 33.02 62.86
C VAL A 658 43.83 33.38 61.84
N ASN A 659 44.05 34.43 61.07
CA ASN A 659 43.13 34.94 60.05
C ASN A 659 43.48 34.46 58.63
N THR A 660 44.36 33.48 58.47
CA THR A 660 44.72 32.93 57.15
C THR A 660 43.57 32.10 56.55
N GLY A 661 43.21 32.41 55.30
CA GLY A 661 42.40 31.58 54.42
C GLY A 661 43.18 30.44 53.78
N LEU A 662 42.57 29.77 52.81
CA LEU A 662 43.10 28.61 52.10
C LEU A 662 43.30 28.95 50.63
N GLN A 663 44.38 28.46 50.05
CA GLN A 663 44.65 28.49 48.62
C GLN A 663 45.26 27.16 48.20
N TRP A 664 44.81 26.63 47.07
CA TRP A 664 45.33 25.41 46.47
C TRP A 664 45.66 25.61 44.99
N GLN A 665 46.46 24.70 44.44
CA GLN A 665 46.81 24.71 43.03
C GLN A 665 45.56 24.35 42.20
N ASP A 666 45.26 25.18 41.21
CA ASP A 666 44.15 24.94 40.29
C ASP A 666 44.48 23.78 39.34
N ASP A 667 43.49 22.94 39.08
CA ASP A 667 43.43 21.86 38.11
C ASP A 667 42.53 22.32 36.96
N LEU A 668 43.15 22.73 35.86
CA LEU A 668 42.47 23.30 34.69
C LEU A 668 41.40 22.35 34.11
N GLY A 669 41.49 21.04 34.37
CA GLY A 669 40.51 20.06 33.90
C GLY A 669 39.29 19.91 34.82
N ALA A 670 39.32 20.47 36.03
CA ALA A 670 38.27 20.26 37.03
C ALA A 670 37.03 21.14 36.75
N CYS A 671 35.87 20.57 37.03
CA CYS A 671 34.60 21.30 36.98
C CYS A 671 34.42 22.22 38.19
N GLY A 672 35.11 21.92 39.30
CA GLY A 672 35.11 22.68 40.54
C GLY A 672 35.71 21.89 41.71
N TYR A 673 35.61 22.42 42.93
CA TYR A 673 36.20 21.81 44.14
C TYR A 673 35.22 21.65 45.29
N ILE A 674 35.40 20.56 46.05
CA ILE A 674 34.72 20.27 47.31
C ILE A 674 35.73 20.40 48.46
N LEU A 675 35.43 21.29 49.40
CA LEU A 675 36.28 21.65 50.54
C LEU A 675 35.76 21.06 51.86
N SER A 676 36.65 20.44 52.64
CA SER A 676 36.41 20.02 54.03
C SER A 676 37.54 20.50 54.93
N VAL A 677 37.20 21.10 56.08
CA VAL A 677 38.15 21.65 57.05
C VAL A 677 37.75 21.27 58.46
N GLY A 678 38.73 20.95 59.32
CA GLY A 678 38.43 20.66 60.72
C GLY A 678 39.66 20.45 61.61
N THR A 679 39.48 20.55 62.92
CA THR A 679 40.53 20.25 63.93
C THR A 679 40.60 18.77 64.30
N ASN A 680 39.65 17.97 63.82
CA ASN A 680 39.67 16.52 63.96
C ASN A 680 40.38 15.86 62.77
N ALA A 681 40.79 14.60 62.94
CA ALA A 681 41.52 13.84 61.90
C ALA A 681 40.73 13.63 60.60
N ALA A 682 39.40 13.83 60.63
CA ALA A 682 38.52 13.71 59.47
C ALA A 682 38.27 15.04 58.75
N ALA A 683 38.86 16.15 59.21
CA ALA A 683 38.76 17.47 58.60
C ALA A 683 37.32 17.92 58.32
N ASN A 684 36.37 17.68 59.23
CA ASN A 684 34.93 17.86 58.91
C ASN A 684 34.10 18.58 59.98
N ASN A 685 34.74 19.12 61.02
CA ASN A 685 34.03 19.84 62.10
C ASN A 685 34.03 21.37 61.95
N LEU A 686 34.66 21.93 60.91
CA LEU A 686 34.55 23.36 60.57
C LEU A 686 33.83 23.57 59.23
N LEU A 687 34.27 22.88 58.17
CA LEU A 687 33.59 22.76 56.88
C LEU A 687 33.51 21.28 56.53
N ASN A 688 32.40 20.83 55.97
CA ASN A 688 32.22 19.43 55.60
C ASN A 688 31.60 19.36 54.22
N THR A 689 32.37 18.87 53.24
CA THR A 689 31.94 18.64 51.86
C THR A 689 31.22 19.83 51.23
N VAL A 690 31.81 21.03 51.34
CA VAL A 690 31.25 22.26 50.78
C VAL A 690 31.77 22.44 49.36
N ASP A 691 30.87 22.47 48.37
CA ASP A 691 31.23 22.85 46.99
C ASP A 691 31.54 24.35 46.94
N VAL A 692 32.71 24.70 46.43
CA VAL A 692 33.18 26.09 46.29
C VAL A 692 33.28 26.52 44.82
N GLY A 693 32.85 25.70 43.86
CA GLY A 693 32.95 25.98 42.43
C GLY A 693 34.39 25.93 41.90
N LYS A 694 34.66 26.61 40.77
CA LYS A 694 35.98 26.65 40.10
C LYS A 694 37.03 27.54 40.81
N THR A 695 36.81 27.98 42.04
CA THR A 695 37.79 28.83 42.77
C THR A 695 38.92 27.99 43.39
N GLY A 696 40.16 28.46 43.25
CA GLY A 696 41.35 27.88 43.89
C GLY A 696 41.59 28.35 45.34
N THR A 697 40.64 29.07 45.94
CA THR A 697 40.86 29.83 47.19
C THR A 697 39.61 29.89 48.08
N TYR A 698 39.80 30.01 49.39
CA TYR A 698 38.71 30.12 50.37
C TYR A 698 39.12 30.86 51.65
N ASN A 699 38.48 31.98 51.97
CA ASN A 699 38.62 32.69 53.23
C ASN A 699 37.56 32.26 54.26
N PHE A 700 37.99 32.10 55.52
CA PHE A 700 37.09 31.83 56.63
C PHE A 700 36.41 33.11 57.11
N ALA A 701 35.12 33.02 57.48
CA ALA A 701 34.37 34.17 57.98
C ALA A 701 34.77 34.61 59.41
N ASN A 702 35.56 33.81 60.14
CA ASN A 702 36.07 34.15 61.47
C ASN A 702 37.50 33.61 61.62
N ASP A 703 38.29 34.29 62.44
CA ASP A 703 39.63 33.83 62.83
C ASP A 703 39.61 32.40 63.37
N LEU A 704 40.60 31.63 62.94
CA LEU A 704 40.90 30.30 63.42
C LEU A 704 41.44 30.37 64.86
N ALA A 705 41.21 29.32 65.64
CA ALA A 705 41.67 29.26 67.02
C ALA A 705 43.21 29.26 67.07
N PRO A 706 43.85 30.00 67.99
CA PRO A 706 45.30 30.08 68.07
C PRO A 706 45.94 28.76 68.54
N ASN A 707 47.18 28.49 68.13
CA ASN A 707 47.95 27.28 68.47
C ASN A 707 47.21 25.96 68.16
N THR A 708 46.38 25.97 67.12
CA THR A 708 45.48 24.85 66.77
C THR A 708 45.85 24.29 65.41
N THR A 709 45.96 22.96 65.33
CA THR A 709 46.16 22.27 64.06
C THR A 709 44.83 22.08 63.35
N TYR A 710 44.75 22.56 62.11
CA TYR A 710 43.63 22.37 61.20
C TYR A 710 44.03 21.38 60.12
N ASN A 711 43.13 20.46 59.82
CA ASN A 711 43.19 19.50 58.73
C ASN A 711 42.27 20.01 57.60
N VAL A 712 42.74 19.91 56.36
CA VAL A 712 42.10 20.39 55.14
C VAL A 712 42.11 19.28 54.10
N VAL A 713 40.98 19.09 53.44
CA VAL A 713 40.82 18.21 52.28
C VAL A 713 40.15 19.02 51.17
N VAL A 714 40.81 19.11 50.02
CA VAL A 714 40.27 19.70 48.79
C VAL A 714 40.14 18.57 47.78
N VAL A 715 38.94 18.36 47.26
CA VAL A 715 38.63 17.31 46.28
C VAL A 715 38.10 17.96 45.01
N PRO A 716 38.82 17.93 43.88
CA PRO A 716 38.26 18.37 42.61
C PRO A 716 37.15 17.41 42.19
N TYR A 717 36.14 17.92 41.51
CA TYR A 717 35.15 17.11 40.82
C TYR A 717 35.19 17.37 39.32
N PHE A 718 34.83 16.33 38.60
CA PHE A 718 34.86 16.21 37.16
C PHE A 718 33.46 15.83 36.66
N SER A 719 33.31 15.61 35.36
CA SER A 719 32.04 15.17 34.75
C SER A 719 31.51 13.87 35.37
N ASP A 720 32.40 12.99 35.82
CA ASP A 720 32.11 11.72 36.52
C ASP A 720 31.97 11.85 38.05
N GLY A 721 31.98 13.08 38.57
CA GLY A 721 31.82 13.40 39.99
C GLY A 721 33.14 13.66 40.73
N PRO A 722 33.10 13.70 42.07
CA PRO A 722 34.29 13.99 42.89
C PRO A 722 35.37 12.91 42.73
N LEU A 723 36.63 13.34 42.67
CA LEU A 723 37.77 12.45 42.50
C LEU A 723 37.76 11.32 43.57
N SER A 724 37.61 10.08 43.11
CA SER A 724 37.34 8.91 43.96
C SER A 724 38.53 8.43 44.79
N SER A 725 39.76 8.79 44.42
CA SER A 725 40.94 8.59 45.27
C SER A 725 40.99 9.68 46.35
N GLY A 726 40.73 9.30 47.60
CA GLY A 726 40.65 10.24 48.71
C GLY A 726 41.88 11.16 48.78
N CYS A 727 41.70 12.43 48.41
CA CYS A 727 42.75 13.41 48.50
C CYS A 727 43.31 13.46 49.91
N THR A 728 44.63 13.45 50.01
CA THR A 728 45.30 13.32 51.31
C THR A 728 44.97 14.53 52.17
N VAL A 729 44.65 14.27 53.44
CA VAL A 729 44.51 15.32 54.44
C VAL A 729 45.80 16.10 54.53
N GLN A 730 45.72 17.40 54.22
CA GLN A 730 46.78 18.36 54.44
C GLN A 730 46.50 19.06 55.77
N SER A 731 47.51 19.60 56.43
CA SER A 731 47.32 20.27 57.72
C SER A 731 48.18 21.50 57.87
N PHE A 732 47.78 22.41 58.75
CA PHE A 732 48.61 23.52 59.20
C PHE A 732 48.29 23.83 60.66
N THR A 733 49.20 24.50 61.35
CA THR A 733 49.02 24.89 62.75
C THR A 733 49.12 26.39 62.89
N THR A 734 48.05 27.00 63.40
CA THR A 734 47.99 28.45 63.65
C THR A 734 48.94 28.86 64.78
N GLY A 735 49.47 30.08 64.71
CA GLY A 735 50.19 30.74 65.79
C GLY A 735 49.24 31.46 66.76
N SER A 736 49.70 32.56 67.36
CA SER A 736 48.87 33.44 68.20
C SER A 736 48.81 34.89 67.71
N HIS A 737 49.16 35.10 66.44
CA HIS A 737 49.21 36.41 65.80
C HIS A 737 48.29 36.43 64.57
N SER A 738 47.85 37.63 64.20
CA SER A 738 47.10 37.97 62.99
C SER A 738 48.01 38.74 62.05
N ALA A 739 47.76 38.66 60.74
CA ALA A 739 48.52 39.38 59.72
C ALA A 739 47.60 40.27 58.86
N LEU A 740 48.15 41.31 58.23
CA LEU A 740 47.42 42.02 57.18
C LEU A 740 47.12 41.08 56.00
N PRO A 741 46.00 41.27 55.28
CA PRO A 741 45.72 40.44 54.12
C PRO A 741 46.77 40.65 53.04
N GLU A 742 46.97 39.62 52.21
CA GLU A 742 47.81 39.74 51.02
C GLU A 742 47.10 40.52 49.90
N CYS A 743 47.86 41.07 48.96
CA CYS A 743 47.27 41.74 47.79
C CYS A 743 46.74 40.71 46.79
N ASN A 744 45.59 41.01 46.17
CA ASN A 744 45.00 40.21 45.10
C ASN A 744 45.46 40.65 43.70
N ASN A 745 45.17 39.82 42.71
CA ASN A 745 45.33 40.13 41.30
C ASN A 745 43.96 40.28 40.62
N LEU A 746 43.82 41.26 39.73
CA LEU A 746 42.69 41.32 38.81
C LEU A 746 42.81 40.16 37.81
N THR A 747 41.73 39.40 37.63
CA THR A 747 41.67 38.23 36.73
C THR A 747 40.82 38.53 35.50
N VAL A 748 39.72 39.25 35.69
CA VAL A 748 38.87 39.73 34.59
C VAL A 748 38.65 41.24 34.76
N PRO A 749 38.97 42.06 33.75
CA PRO A 749 39.80 41.74 32.61
C PRO A 749 41.24 41.40 33.04
N ALA A 750 41.94 40.56 32.28
CA ALA A 750 43.35 40.34 32.55
C ALA A 750 44.14 41.69 32.48
N PRO A 751 45.12 41.92 33.37
CA PRO A 751 45.86 43.18 33.38
C PRO A 751 46.56 43.43 32.04
N THR A 752 46.53 44.68 31.59
CA THR A 752 47.05 45.20 30.31
C THR A 752 46.28 44.80 29.06
N THR A 753 45.20 44.03 29.18
CA THR A 753 44.35 43.67 28.03
C THR A 753 43.75 44.91 27.38
N THR A 754 43.78 44.93 26.05
CA THR A 754 43.23 45.99 25.19
C THR A 754 42.00 45.51 24.46
N ASN A 755 41.11 46.41 24.01
CA ASN A 755 39.82 46.09 23.36
C ASN A 755 38.84 45.34 24.26
N MET A 756 38.80 45.71 25.54
CA MET A 756 37.79 45.16 26.45
C MET A 756 36.41 45.77 26.20
N SER A 757 35.38 44.94 26.20
CA SER A 757 33.97 45.38 26.11
C SER A 757 33.66 46.46 27.15
N LEU A 758 32.83 47.43 26.78
CA LEU A 758 32.40 48.49 27.69
C LEU A 758 31.53 47.95 28.84
N SER A 759 30.88 46.81 28.64
CA SER A 759 30.06 46.13 29.65
C SER A 759 30.86 45.12 30.49
N THR A 760 32.18 45.05 30.33
CA THR A 760 33.01 44.06 31.05
C THR A 760 32.89 44.24 32.57
N SER A 761 32.72 43.14 33.29
CA SER A 761 32.74 43.09 34.75
C SER A 761 34.18 43.06 35.27
N LEU A 762 34.35 43.33 36.57
CA LEU A 762 35.60 43.06 37.26
C LEU A 762 35.51 41.74 38.01
N GLU A 763 36.51 40.89 37.85
CA GLU A 763 36.76 39.76 38.73
C GLU A 763 38.21 39.76 39.18
N TRP A 764 38.45 39.34 40.40
CA TRP A 764 39.80 39.25 40.95
C TRP A 764 40.01 37.98 41.76
N SER A 765 41.27 37.65 42.04
CA SER A 765 41.59 36.53 42.92
C SER A 765 41.21 36.86 44.36
N VAL A 766 40.71 35.88 45.12
CA VAL A 766 40.53 36.04 46.57
C VAL A 766 41.88 36.39 47.22
N ALA A 767 41.92 37.42 48.07
CA ALA A 767 43.07 37.78 48.87
C ALA A 767 43.09 36.99 50.18
N ASN A 768 44.19 36.32 50.46
CA ASN A 768 44.34 35.50 51.67
C ASN A 768 44.15 36.35 52.94
N GLY A 769 43.22 35.93 53.80
CA GLY A 769 42.95 36.53 55.10
C GLY A 769 42.26 37.88 55.06
N ALA A 770 41.57 38.18 53.95
CA ALA A 770 40.73 39.36 53.81
C ALA A 770 39.30 39.10 54.34
N ASP A 771 38.75 40.07 55.04
CA ASP A 771 37.33 40.13 55.42
C ASP A 771 36.47 40.82 54.34
N GLY A 772 37.10 41.60 53.46
CA GLY A 772 36.49 42.31 52.33
C GLY A 772 37.52 43.10 51.52
N TYR A 773 37.04 43.87 50.55
CA TYR A 773 37.89 44.64 49.62
C TYR A 773 37.39 46.07 49.48
N TYR A 774 38.32 47.04 49.49
CA TYR A 774 38.04 48.39 49.01
C TYR A 774 38.42 48.49 47.54
N LEU A 775 37.42 48.73 46.70
CA LEU A 775 37.57 48.86 45.25
C LEU A 775 37.65 50.34 44.85
N ASN A 776 38.69 50.67 44.10
CA ASN A 776 38.89 51.95 43.44
C ASN A 776 39.06 51.72 41.95
N VAL A 777 38.27 52.40 41.13
CA VAL A 777 38.33 52.33 39.67
C VAL A 777 38.32 53.76 39.12
N GLY A 778 39.22 54.05 38.19
CA GLY A 778 39.30 55.37 37.57
C GLY A 778 39.92 55.34 36.18
N THR A 779 39.86 56.49 35.49
CA THR A 779 40.37 56.65 34.11
C THR A 779 41.80 57.19 34.05
N SER A 780 42.46 57.31 35.21
CA SER A 780 43.85 57.72 35.34
C SER A 780 44.52 56.94 36.47
N ALA A 781 45.85 56.82 36.44
CA ALA A 781 46.60 56.13 37.49
C ALA A 781 46.34 56.76 38.88
N GLY A 782 45.98 55.94 39.85
CA GLY A 782 45.49 56.30 41.18
C GLY A 782 44.06 56.88 41.21
N GLY A 783 43.32 56.79 40.11
CA GLY A 783 42.00 57.40 39.92
C GLY A 783 40.88 56.67 40.65
N THR A 784 39.84 57.42 40.99
CA THR A 784 38.62 56.92 41.68
C THR A 784 37.35 57.51 41.08
N ASP A 785 37.40 57.96 39.83
CA ASP A 785 36.32 58.69 39.15
C ASP A 785 35.18 57.79 38.64
N ILE A 786 35.39 56.46 38.59
CA ILE A 786 34.36 55.47 38.25
C ILE A 786 33.82 54.81 39.53
N VAL A 787 34.70 54.22 40.34
CA VAL A 787 34.37 53.64 41.66
C VAL A 787 35.35 54.21 42.68
N ASN A 788 34.84 54.68 43.82
CA ASN A 788 35.66 55.29 44.86
C ASN A 788 35.44 54.62 46.22
N ASN A 789 36.44 53.88 46.67
CA ASN A 789 36.54 53.23 47.95
C ASN A 789 35.27 52.43 48.30
N LEU A 790 34.76 51.70 47.31
CA LEU A 790 33.59 50.85 47.46
C LEU A 790 33.97 49.64 48.31
N ASP A 791 33.22 49.42 49.39
CA ASP A 791 33.41 48.28 50.27
C ASP A 791 32.66 47.06 49.73
N VAL A 792 33.40 46.11 49.17
CA VAL A 792 32.90 44.80 48.77
C VAL A 792 33.07 43.86 49.97
N VAL A 793 32.01 43.76 50.77
CA VAL A 793 32.00 43.01 52.03
C VAL A 793 32.00 41.51 51.77
N GLY A 794 32.85 40.79 52.51
CA GLY A 794 33.01 39.34 52.42
C GLY A 794 34.31 38.96 51.73
N GLY A 795 35.17 38.25 52.45
CA GLY A 795 36.50 37.84 51.97
C GLY A 795 36.50 36.99 50.70
N ASN A 796 35.38 36.32 50.39
CA ASN A 796 35.20 35.50 49.19
C ASN A 796 34.43 36.22 48.07
N SER A 797 34.02 37.48 48.27
CA SER A 797 33.33 38.28 47.27
C SER A 797 34.34 38.89 46.30
N THR A 798 34.45 38.34 45.10
CA THR A 798 35.55 38.66 44.16
C THR A 798 35.13 39.17 42.80
N SER A 799 33.86 39.52 42.63
CA SER A 799 33.36 40.13 41.41
C SER A 799 32.66 41.45 41.68
N TYR A 800 32.64 42.31 40.66
CA TYR A 800 31.91 43.56 40.65
C TYR A 800 31.43 43.89 39.23
N ASP A 801 30.11 43.95 39.08
CA ASP A 801 29.47 44.41 37.86
C ASP A 801 29.21 45.92 37.93
N PHE A 802 29.59 46.64 36.86
CA PHE A 802 29.31 48.06 36.76
C PHE A 802 27.82 48.31 36.50
N SER A 803 27.27 49.34 37.12
CA SER A 803 25.87 49.75 36.89
C SER A 803 25.65 50.47 35.53
N SER A 804 26.72 50.72 34.79
CA SER A 804 26.72 51.42 33.50
C SER A 804 28.03 51.14 32.77
N ASP A 805 27.98 51.15 31.43
CA ASP A 805 29.14 50.93 30.57
C ASP A 805 30.34 51.84 30.88
N LEU A 806 31.55 51.29 30.73
CA LEU A 806 32.80 51.99 30.91
C LEU A 806 33.10 52.96 29.75
N PRO A 807 33.89 54.04 29.97
CA PRO A 807 34.21 55.01 28.91
C PRO A 807 35.06 54.37 27.80
N HIS A 808 34.78 54.68 26.53
CA HIS A 808 35.52 54.19 25.36
C HIS A 808 37.00 54.63 25.29
N ASN A 809 37.84 53.84 24.62
CA ASN A 809 39.29 54.08 24.38
C ASN A 809 40.05 54.54 25.63
N THR A 810 39.60 54.10 26.80
CA THR A 810 40.07 54.65 28.06
C THR A 810 40.81 53.56 28.78
N VAL A 811 42.03 53.88 29.21
CA VAL A 811 42.76 53.01 30.13
C VAL A 811 42.06 53.14 31.49
N VAL A 812 41.38 52.08 31.89
CA VAL A 812 40.73 51.96 33.20
C VAL A 812 41.76 51.40 34.16
N TYR A 813 42.02 52.12 35.25
CA TYR A 813 42.89 51.74 36.34
C TYR A 813 42.05 51.20 37.49
N VAL A 814 42.43 50.03 37.99
CA VAL A 814 41.74 49.32 39.06
C VAL A 814 42.72 49.09 40.20
N THR A 815 42.42 49.63 41.37
CA THR A 815 43.12 49.30 42.61
C THR A 815 42.16 48.59 43.55
N ILE A 816 42.55 47.39 43.95
CA ILE A 816 41.78 46.56 44.88
C ILE A 816 42.60 46.44 46.15
N LEU A 817 42.02 46.83 47.28
CA LEU A 817 42.67 46.84 48.59
C LEU A 817 41.94 45.88 49.53
N PRO A 818 42.42 44.64 49.64
CA PRO A 818 41.96 43.71 50.65
C PRO A 818 42.13 44.28 52.05
N TYR A 819 41.16 44.05 52.94
CA TYR A 819 41.25 44.48 54.33
C TYR A 819 40.78 43.41 55.30
N ASN A 820 41.27 43.49 56.53
CA ASN A 820 40.74 42.76 57.68
C ASN A 820 40.82 43.63 58.95
N ILE A 821 40.55 43.04 60.11
CA ILE A 821 40.58 43.75 61.41
C ILE A 821 41.95 44.37 61.78
N GLU A 822 43.06 43.86 61.25
CA GLU A 822 44.40 44.44 61.45
C GLU A 822 44.68 45.64 60.54
N GLY A 823 43.90 45.78 59.46
CA GLY A 823 43.96 46.90 58.51
C GLY A 823 43.87 46.47 57.05
N SER A 824 44.04 47.44 56.15
CA SER A 824 44.12 47.20 54.70
C SER A 824 45.53 46.77 54.28
N ALA A 825 45.60 45.86 53.31
CA ALA A 825 46.83 45.45 52.66
C ALA A 825 47.56 46.69 52.09
N SER A 826 48.87 46.78 52.33
CA SER A 826 49.69 47.91 51.88
C SER A 826 50.58 47.51 50.71
N GLY A 827 50.64 48.33 49.67
CA GLY A 827 51.52 48.10 48.52
C GLY A 827 50.94 47.23 47.41
N CYS A 828 49.60 47.11 47.34
CA CYS A 828 48.94 46.38 46.26
C CYS A 828 49.14 47.08 44.92
N ASN A 829 49.24 46.27 43.86
CA ASN A 829 49.42 46.76 42.51
C ASN A 829 48.15 47.45 42.03
N GLU A 830 48.34 48.54 41.30
CA GLU A 830 47.28 49.08 40.46
C GLU A 830 47.32 48.34 39.12
N PHE A 831 46.19 47.75 38.75
CA PHE A 831 46.00 47.09 37.47
C PHE A 831 45.42 48.07 36.48
N SER A 832 45.59 47.82 35.19
CA SER A 832 44.88 48.57 34.18
C SER A 832 44.50 47.69 33.01
N PHE A 833 43.43 48.06 32.31
CA PHE A 833 43.05 47.51 31.02
C PHE A 833 42.54 48.65 30.14
N THR A 834 42.48 48.45 28.84
CA THR A 834 42.00 49.48 27.90
C THR A 834 40.68 49.03 27.30
N THR A 835 39.62 49.80 27.56
CA THR A 835 38.31 49.60 26.93
C THR A 835 38.39 49.83 25.43
N GLU A 836 37.52 49.15 24.68
CA GLU A 836 37.44 49.26 23.23
C GLU A 836 37.36 50.73 22.78
N ALA A 837 38.10 51.07 21.72
CA ALA A 837 38.19 52.43 21.27
C ALA A 837 36.83 52.94 20.75
N ALA A 838 36.48 54.19 21.06
CA ALA A 838 35.45 54.88 20.27
C ALA A 838 36.05 54.96 18.87
N THR A 839 35.41 54.29 17.91
CA THR A 839 35.86 54.20 16.52
C THR A 839 36.30 55.58 16.02
N GLU A 840 37.60 55.81 15.93
CA GLU A 840 38.19 57.03 15.39
C GLU A 840 39.24 56.68 14.34
N VAL A 841 38.95 57.17 13.14
CA VAL A 841 39.79 57.41 11.96
C VAL A 841 40.50 56.19 11.35
N PRO A 842 40.14 55.80 10.10
CA PRO A 842 40.70 54.60 9.49
C PRO A 842 42.20 54.78 9.19
N THR A 843 42.95 53.68 9.28
CA THR A 843 44.26 53.52 8.64
C THR A 843 44.12 52.39 7.63
N VAL A 844 44.94 52.36 6.56
CA VAL A 844 44.85 51.27 5.58
C VAL A 844 44.93 49.91 6.29
N PRO A 845 44.05 48.95 5.99
CA PRO A 845 43.99 47.72 6.76
C PRO A 845 45.27 46.89 6.59
N ASN A 846 45.58 46.03 7.58
CA ASN A 846 46.66 45.06 7.44
C ASN A 846 46.29 43.98 6.41
N CYS A 847 47.27 43.26 5.87
CA CYS A 847 46.97 42.11 5.02
C CYS A 847 46.31 40.98 5.82
N THR A 848 45.40 40.26 5.18
CA THR A 848 44.77 39.06 5.76
C THR A 848 45.62 37.82 5.48
N ASN A 849 45.42 36.77 6.28
CA ASN A 849 45.90 35.43 5.95
C ASN A 849 44.74 34.64 5.35
N ILE A 850 44.99 33.99 4.22
CA ILE A 850 44.05 33.05 3.62
C ILE A 850 44.10 31.77 4.47
N THR A 851 42.94 31.38 5.00
CA THR A 851 42.76 30.24 5.91
C THR A 851 42.37 28.97 5.17
N ASN A 852 41.69 29.10 4.02
CA ASN A 852 41.39 27.99 3.12
C ASN A 852 41.41 28.47 1.66
N PRO A 853 42.07 27.75 0.75
CA PRO A 853 42.99 26.63 0.98
C PRO A 853 44.28 27.05 1.69
N MET A 854 44.99 26.12 2.35
CA MET A 854 46.32 26.42 2.93
C MET A 854 47.37 26.63 1.84
N ASP A 855 48.36 27.50 2.09
CA ASP A 855 49.46 27.73 1.15
C ASP A 855 50.27 26.45 0.89
N GLY A 856 50.47 26.13 -0.38
CA GLY A 856 51.09 24.91 -0.88
C GLY A 856 50.20 23.67 -0.84
N ALA A 857 48.92 23.78 -0.48
CA ALA A 857 48.02 22.62 -0.47
C ALA A 857 47.93 21.97 -1.86
N THR A 858 47.87 20.64 -1.89
CA THR A 858 47.66 19.85 -3.09
C THR A 858 46.37 19.07 -2.94
N ASP A 859 45.72 18.72 -4.05
CA ASP A 859 44.47 17.96 -4.06
C ASP A 859 43.29 18.75 -3.45
N VAL A 860 43.22 20.02 -3.82
CA VAL A 860 42.18 20.94 -3.35
C VAL A 860 41.03 20.94 -4.36
N ASP A 861 39.79 20.74 -3.89
CA ASP A 861 38.60 20.69 -4.74
C ASP A 861 38.54 21.87 -5.73
N ILE A 862 38.17 21.60 -6.98
CA ILE A 862 38.05 22.64 -8.03
C ILE A 862 36.99 23.70 -7.70
N ASN A 863 35.99 23.37 -6.88
CA ASN A 863 34.95 24.30 -6.43
C ASN A 863 35.29 25.01 -5.10
N THR A 864 36.53 24.85 -4.61
CA THR A 864 36.88 25.28 -3.25
C THR A 864 36.62 26.77 -3.04
N ASN A 865 36.01 27.09 -1.90
CA ASN A 865 35.84 28.47 -1.46
C ASN A 865 37.17 29.01 -0.92
N ILE A 866 37.51 30.23 -1.33
CA ILE A 866 38.63 30.96 -0.74
C ILE A 866 38.13 31.66 0.52
N THR A 867 38.68 31.34 1.70
CA THR A 867 38.37 32.02 2.96
C THR A 867 39.62 32.59 3.61
N TRP A 868 39.46 33.67 4.37
CA TRP A 868 40.57 34.36 5.02
C TRP A 868 40.17 34.95 6.37
N ASP A 869 41.15 35.31 7.20
CA ASP A 869 40.90 35.94 8.50
C ASP A 869 40.24 37.31 8.33
N ALA A 870 39.26 37.64 9.18
CA ALA A 870 38.69 38.98 9.22
C ALA A 870 39.77 40.01 9.65
N VAL A 871 39.99 41.03 8.83
CA VAL A 871 40.89 42.15 9.14
C VAL A 871 40.10 43.30 9.74
N THR A 872 40.40 43.60 11.00
CA THR A 872 39.83 44.75 11.71
C THR A 872 40.12 46.06 10.95
N GLY A 873 39.06 46.80 10.60
CA GLY A 873 39.14 48.09 9.91
C GLY A 873 39.12 48.01 8.37
N ALA A 874 38.92 46.84 7.77
CA ALA A 874 38.63 46.70 6.34
C ALA A 874 37.12 46.94 6.06
N ASP A 875 36.81 47.78 5.07
CA ASP A 875 35.45 47.95 4.54
C ASP A 875 35.09 46.84 3.54
N GLY A 876 36.11 46.17 2.99
CA GLY A 876 35.98 45.04 2.07
C GLY A 876 37.34 44.46 1.68
N TYR A 877 37.33 43.48 0.78
CA TYR A 877 38.51 42.78 0.30
C TYR A 877 38.49 42.72 -1.23
N TYR A 878 39.63 42.98 -1.85
CA TYR A 878 39.84 42.65 -3.25
C TYR A 878 40.49 41.29 -3.39
N VAL A 879 39.79 40.37 -4.04
CA VAL A 879 40.25 39.01 -4.31
C VAL A 879 40.80 38.94 -5.72
N ASN A 880 42.02 38.42 -5.85
CA ASN A 880 42.73 38.20 -7.10
C ASN A 880 43.10 36.73 -7.19
N ILE A 881 42.74 36.08 -8.30
CA ILE A 881 42.99 34.66 -8.53
C ILE A 881 43.51 34.44 -9.95
N GLY A 882 44.58 33.66 -10.07
CA GLY A 882 45.18 33.28 -11.34
C GLY A 882 45.84 31.90 -11.30
N THR A 883 46.35 31.47 -12.43
CA THR A 883 47.10 30.22 -12.66
C THR A 883 48.61 30.45 -12.77
N THR A 884 49.04 31.72 -12.70
CA THR A 884 50.44 32.12 -12.62
C THR A 884 50.67 33.05 -11.44
N LEU A 885 51.90 33.09 -10.91
CA LEU A 885 52.27 33.94 -9.78
C LEU A 885 51.99 35.42 -10.10
N GLY A 886 51.12 36.06 -9.31
CA GLY A 886 50.60 37.42 -9.49
C GLY A 886 49.53 37.56 -10.57
N GLY A 887 48.95 36.45 -11.03
CA GLY A 887 47.91 36.39 -12.04
C GLY A 887 46.53 36.79 -11.51
N THR A 888 45.71 37.37 -12.39
CA THR A 888 44.32 37.78 -12.11
C THR A 888 43.34 37.27 -13.18
N GLU A 889 43.78 36.31 -14.00
CA GLU A 889 43.04 35.82 -15.16
C GLU A 889 41.77 35.05 -14.84
N LEU A 890 41.63 34.54 -13.61
CA LEU A 890 40.42 33.87 -13.14
C LEU A 890 39.51 34.86 -12.41
N VAL A 891 40.09 35.64 -11.50
CA VAL A 891 39.39 36.70 -10.76
C VAL A 891 40.30 37.92 -10.65
N ASP A 892 39.82 39.05 -11.15
CA ASP A 892 40.54 40.33 -11.12
C ASP A 892 39.81 41.31 -10.21
N ASN A 893 40.38 41.51 -9.02
CA ASN A 893 39.99 42.54 -8.08
C ASN A 893 38.49 42.47 -7.69
N ALA A 894 38.00 41.26 -7.41
CA ALA A 894 36.62 41.05 -6.96
C ALA A 894 36.42 41.65 -5.57
N ASP A 895 35.42 42.52 -5.44
CA ASP A 895 35.12 43.26 -4.21
C ASP A 895 34.14 42.46 -3.33
N VAL A 896 34.59 42.08 -2.14
CA VAL A 896 33.88 41.18 -1.23
C VAL A 896 33.81 41.80 0.17
N SER A 897 32.60 41.86 0.76
CA SER A 897 32.39 42.41 2.11
C SER A 897 32.52 41.38 3.24
N GLY A 898 32.55 40.09 2.91
CA GLY A 898 32.74 38.97 3.84
C GLY A 898 34.19 38.44 3.85
N THR A 899 34.43 37.39 4.63
CA THR A 899 35.72 36.70 4.78
C THR A 899 35.84 35.43 3.92
N GLY A 900 35.01 35.34 2.89
CA GLY A 900 34.99 34.23 1.97
C GLY A 900 34.54 34.67 0.59
N TYR A 901 35.09 34.03 -0.43
CA TYR A 901 34.75 34.23 -1.81
C TYR A 901 34.57 32.87 -2.48
N ASN A 902 33.38 32.65 -3.02
CA ASN A 902 33.09 31.52 -3.89
C ASN A 902 33.27 31.98 -5.36
N PRO A 903 34.26 31.45 -6.09
CA PRO A 903 34.40 31.72 -7.52
C PRO A 903 33.13 31.35 -8.29
N ALA A 904 32.73 32.18 -9.26
CA ALA A 904 31.53 31.91 -10.06
C ALA A 904 31.67 30.72 -11.04
N THR A 905 32.89 30.22 -11.22
CA THR A 905 33.23 29.07 -12.07
C THR A 905 34.34 28.28 -11.39
N ASP A 906 34.29 26.96 -11.49
CA ASP A 906 35.30 26.07 -10.92
C ASP A 906 36.71 26.39 -11.43
N PHE A 907 37.71 26.17 -10.57
CA PHE A 907 39.11 26.27 -10.94
C PHE A 907 39.51 25.19 -11.95
N PRO A 908 40.45 25.47 -12.86
CA PRO A 908 41.00 24.43 -13.75
C PRO A 908 41.67 23.32 -12.93
N GLU A 909 41.37 22.05 -13.25
CA GLU A 909 41.93 20.87 -12.58
C GLU A 909 43.45 20.75 -12.77
N SER A 910 44.12 20.01 -11.87
CA SER A 910 45.58 19.77 -11.90
C SER A 910 46.43 21.03 -12.08
N THR A 911 45.91 22.19 -11.69
CA THR A 911 46.50 23.49 -11.98
C THR A 911 46.89 24.16 -10.67
N VAL A 912 48.07 24.79 -10.65
CA VAL A 912 48.47 25.62 -9.52
C VAL A 912 47.71 26.94 -9.60
N ILE A 913 46.85 27.17 -8.63
CA ILE A 913 46.09 28.40 -8.44
C ILE A 913 46.83 29.29 -7.46
N TYR A 914 46.96 30.56 -7.82
CA TYR A 914 47.59 31.61 -7.04
C TYR A 914 46.50 32.57 -6.57
N VAL A 915 46.45 32.85 -5.27
CA VAL A 915 45.40 33.68 -4.66
C VAL A 915 46.01 34.76 -3.78
N SER A 916 45.65 36.00 -4.05
CA SER A 916 45.94 37.12 -3.15
C SER A 916 44.66 37.85 -2.76
N VAL A 917 44.53 38.12 -1.47
CA VAL A 917 43.42 38.88 -0.90
C VAL A 917 43.97 40.18 -0.32
N VAL A 918 43.43 41.30 -0.78
CA VAL A 918 43.88 42.64 -0.40
C VAL A 918 42.74 43.36 0.33
N PRO A 919 42.75 43.37 1.67
CA PRO A 919 41.80 44.15 2.45
C PRO A 919 41.92 45.65 2.12
N TYR A 920 40.80 46.37 2.08
CA TYR A 920 40.78 47.81 1.82
C TYR A 920 39.79 48.52 2.73
N ASN A 921 39.98 49.82 2.91
CA ASN A 921 38.96 50.71 3.47
C ASN A 921 39.00 52.09 2.81
N SER A 922 38.17 53.00 3.31
CA SER A 922 38.08 54.40 2.87
C SER A 922 39.42 55.19 2.90
N VAL A 923 40.46 54.68 3.57
CA VAL A 923 41.81 55.28 3.60
C VAL A 923 42.77 54.67 2.58
N GLY A 924 42.50 53.44 2.12
CA GLY A 924 43.22 52.81 1.01
C GLY A 924 43.38 51.28 1.17
N ASN A 925 44.01 50.66 0.18
CA ASN A 925 44.24 49.22 0.14
C ASN A 925 45.47 48.85 0.99
N ALA A 926 45.42 47.68 1.63
CA ALA A 926 46.58 47.04 2.24
C ALA A 926 47.73 46.91 1.20
N THR A 927 48.98 47.13 1.62
CA THR A 927 50.15 47.02 0.72
C THR A 927 51.07 45.91 1.19
N GLY A 928 51.60 45.12 0.24
CA GLY A 928 52.53 44.02 0.53
C GLY A 928 51.88 42.69 0.93
N CYS A 929 50.60 42.48 0.58
CA CYS A 929 49.92 41.22 0.86
C CYS A 929 50.57 40.10 0.05
N SER A 930 50.87 39.00 0.75
CA SER A 930 51.49 37.83 0.14
C SER A 930 50.42 37.01 -0.58
N GLU A 931 50.79 36.45 -1.71
CA GLU A 931 49.98 35.49 -2.44
C GLU A 931 50.25 34.09 -1.89
N ILE A 932 49.21 33.28 -1.75
CA ILE A 932 49.35 31.85 -1.52
C ILE A 932 49.17 31.11 -2.83
N SER A 933 49.59 29.85 -2.87
CA SER A 933 49.27 28.96 -3.98
C SER A 933 48.70 27.64 -3.49
N PHE A 934 47.83 27.01 -4.26
CA PHE A 934 47.43 25.62 -4.05
C PHE A 934 47.31 24.92 -5.40
N THR A 935 47.39 23.60 -5.41
CA THR A 935 47.18 22.78 -6.61
C THR A 935 45.81 22.15 -6.52
N THR A 936 44.94 22.46 -7.48
CA THR A 936 43.62 21.84 -7.57
C THR A 936 43.74 20.34 -7.78
N GLU A 937 42.75 19.60 -7.29
CA GLU A 937 42.66 18.17 -7.48
C GLU A 937 42.71 17.80 -8.97
N THR A 938 43.13 16.56 -9.21
CA THR A 938 42.85 15.92 -10.49
C THR A 938 41.48 15.31 -10.32
N LEU A 939 40.45 15.82 -11.01
CA LEU A 939 39.17 15.15 -10.98
C LEU A 939 39.40 13.72 -11.46
N ALA A 940 38.92 12.74 -10.70
CA ALA A 940 39.03 11.35 -11.11
C ALA A 940 38.32 11.23 -12.46
N THR A 941 39.04 10.93 -13.54
CA THR A 941 38.37 10.67 -14.80
C THR A 941 37.62 9.34 -14.66
N ALA A 942 36.50 9.17 -15.36
CA ALA A 942 35.88 7.87 -15.50
C ALA A 942 36.96 6.82 -15.86
N PRO A 943 36.95 5.62 -15.26
CA PRO A 943 38.09 4.71 -15.38
C PRO A 943 38.30 4.29 -16.84
N ASN A 944 39.51 3.83 -17.18
CA ASN A 944 39.74 3.25 -18.50
C ASN A 944 39.01 1.91 -18.63
N CYS A 945 38.57 1.55 -19.83
CA CYS A 945 37.90 0.28 -20.08
C CYS A 945 38.73 -0.94 -19.65
N ALA A 946 38.04 -1.96 -19.14
CA ALA A 946 38.66 -3.21 -18.72
C ALA A 946 39.38 -3.89 -19.90
N ALA A 947 40.56 -4.44 -19.63
CA ALA A 947 41.41 -5.11 -20.63
C ALA A 947 41.64 -6.58 -20.26
N ASN A 948 42.15 -7.35 -21.24
CA ASN A 948 42.46 -8.77 -21.11
C ASN A 948 41.27 -9.63 -20.63
N ILE A 949 40.08 -9.31 -21.14
CA ILE A 949 38.86 -10.04 -20.78
C ILE A 949 38.93 -11.47 -21.32
N THR A 950 38.59 -12.43 -20.45
CA THR A 950 38.51 -13.87 -20.73
C THR A 950 37.06 -14.29 -20.48
N PRO A 951 36.41 -15.05 -21.37
CA PRO A 951 36.92 -15.61 -22.63
C PRO A 951 37.37 -14.56 -23.65
N ALA A 952 38.41 -14.86 -24.43
CA ALA A 952 38.99 -13.91 -25.38
C ALA A 952 38.00 -13.56 -26.51
N ASN A 953 38.04 -12.34 -27.01
CA ASN A 953 37.18 -11.91 -28.12
C ASN A 953 37.33 -12.81 -29.36
N GLY A 954 36.22 -13.38 -29.82
CA GLY A 954 36.11 -14.36 -30.90
C GLY A 954 36.48 -15.79 -30.53
N ALA A 955 36.64 -16.13 -29.24
CA ALA A 955 36.87 -17.50 -28.81
C ALA A 955 35.67 -18.39 -29.17
N THR A 956 35.94 -19.66 -29.51
CA THR A 956 34.94 -20.70 -29.77
C THR A 956 35.18 -21.86 -28.82
N ASP A 957 34.19 -22.74 -28.65
CA ASP A 957 34.24 -23.88 -27.72
C ASP A 957 34.49 -23.43 -26.26
N VAL A 958 33.85 -22.34 -25.85
CA VAL A 958 33.92 -21.83 -24.49
C VAL A 958 32.88 -22.54 -23.62
N SER A 959 33.28 -23.07 -22.46
CA SER A 959 32.35 -23.75 -21.55
C SER A 959 31.10 -22.91 -21.25
N MET A 960 29.94 -23.55 -21.14
CA MET A 960 28.68 -22.84 -20.82
C MET A 960 28.71 -22.23 -19.41
N ASP A 961 29.49 -22.79 -18.49
CA ASP A 961 29.72 -22.27 -17.13
C ASP A 961 30.91 -21.29 -17.03
N ALA A 962 31.39 -20.74 -18.16
CA ALA A 962 32.59 -19.92 -18.17
C ALA A 962 32.42 -18.61 -17.39
N ASN A 963 33.26 -18.38 -16.37
CA ASN A 963 33.35 -17.09 -15.71
C ASN A 963 33.93 -16.02 -16.65
N ILE A 964 33.41 -14.79 -16.56
CA ILE A 964 33.98 -13.62 -17.22
C ILE A 964 35.03 -13.01 -16.29
N THR A 965 36.28 -12.92 -16.72
CA THR A 965 37.36 -12.33 -15.91
C THR A 965 38.12 -11.28 -16.68
N TRP A 966 38.59 -10.22 -16.01
CA TRP A 966 39.37 -9.14 -16.60
C TRP A 966 40.53 -8.72 -15.70
N ASP A 967 41.43 -7.88 -16.21
CA ASP A 967 42.48 -7.26 -15.39
C ASP A 967 41.91 -6.13 -14.54
N SER A 968 42.44 -5.95 -13.32
CA SER A 968 42.07 -4.83 -12.47
C SER A 968 42.38 -3.49 -13.15
N VAL A 969 41.38 -2.62 -13.24
CA VAL A 969 41.50 -1.24 -13.72
C VAL A 969 41.84 -0.33 -12.55
N ALA A 970 42.87 0.52 -12.74
CA ALA A 970 43.23 1.53 -11.76
C ALA A 970 42.11 2.58 -11.63
N ASP A 971 41.85 3.02 -10.40
CA ASP A 971 40.86 4.05 -10.07
C ASP A 971 39.39 3.66 -10.35
N ALA A 972 39.09 2.36 -10.51
CA ALA A 972 37.72 1.83 -10.58
C ALA A 972 37.23 1.35 -9.21
N ASP A 973 36.04 1.81 -8.79
CA ASP A 973 35.35 1.39 -7.57
C ASP A 973 34.55 0.09 -7.77
N GLY A 974 34.24 -0.24 -9.03
CA GLY A 974 33.58 -1.48 -9.41
C GLY A 974 33.46 -1.63 -10.93
N TYR A 975 32.73 -2.65 -11.37
CA TYR A 975 32.50 -2.95 -12.78
C TYR A 975 31.06 -3.32 -13.02
N TYR A 976 30.45 -2.75 -14.05
CA TYR A 976 29.19 -3.22 -14.61
C TYR A 976 29.46 -4.23 -15.71
N VAL A 977 28.89 -5.42 -15.58
CA VAL A 977 28.97 -6.48 -16.58
C VAL A 977 27.62 -6.64 -17.25
N ASN A 978 27.60 -6.50 -18.58
CA ASN A 978 26.42 -6.79 -19.39
C ASN A 978 26.72 -7.97 -20.31
N ILE A 979 25.76 -8.89 -20.42
CA ILE A 979 25.88 -10.09 -21.25
C ILE A 979 24.58 -10.34 -22.00
N GLY A 980 24.70 -10.63 -23.30
CA GLY A 980 23.57 -10.95 -24.17
C GLY A 980 23.96 -11.91 -25.30
N THR A 981 22.99 -12.31 -26.10
CA THR A 981 23.11 -13.17 -27.28
C THR A 981 23.06 -12.37 -28.59
N THR A 982 22.81 -11.07 -28.50
CA THR A 982 22.89 -10.11 -29.60
C THR A 982 23.83 -8.95 -29.26
N SER A 983 24.40 -8.28 -30.25
CA SER A 983 25.29 -7.14 -30.01
C SER A 983 24.54 -5.99 -29.34
N GLY A 984 25.05 -5.52 -28.19
CA GLY A 984 24.39 -4.56 -27.31
C GLY A 984 23.30 -5.16 -26.42
N GLY A 985 23.09 -6.48 -26.46
CA GLY A 985 22.09 -7.17 -25.65
C GLY A 985 22.52 -7.31 -24.18
N THR A 986 21.54 -7.26 -23.28
CA THR A 986 21.72 -7.41 -21.82
C THR A 986 20.82 -8.50 -21.23
N GLU A 987 20.18 -9.31 -22.09
CA GLU A 987 19.13 -10.26 -21.71
C GLU A 987 19.62 -11.44 -20.85
N LEU A 988 20.93 -11.70 -20.80
CA LEU A 988 21.51 -12.73 -19.92
C LEU A 988 21.99 -12.12 -18.59
N VAL A 989 22.60 -10.94 -18.66
CA VAL A 989 23.05 -10.17 -17.50
C VAL A 989 22.93 -8.69 -17.83
N ASP A 990 22.16 -7.96 -17.04
CA ASP A 990 21.98 -6.52 -17.20
C ASP A 990 22.58 -5.78 -16.00
N ASN A 991 23.62 -5.00 -16.30
CA ASN A 991 24.28 -4.09 -15.38
C ASN A 991 24.72 -4.73 -14.06
N ALA A 992 25.25 -5.96 -14.10
CA ALA A 992 25.68 -6.65 -12.89
C ALA A 992 26.88 -5.93 -12.27
N ASN A 993 26.68 -5.42 -11.05
CA ASN A 993 27.68 -4.64 -10.34
C ASN A 993 28.64 -5.54 -9.54
N VAL A 994 29.89 -5.60 -9.97
CA VAL A 994 31.01 -6.24 -9.27
C VAL A 994 31.81 -5.20 -8.50
N THR A 995 31.48 -5.01 -7.21
CA THR A 995 32.10 -4.01 -6.32
C THR A 995 33.45 -4.43 -5.75
N THR A 996 33.79 -5.73 -5.75
CA THR A 996 35.11 -6.23 -5.35
C THR A 996 35.52 -7.43 -6.21
N GLY A 997 36.76 -7.43 -6.69
CA GLY A 997 37.31 -8.48 -7.56
C GLY A 997 37.33 -8.11 -9.04
N THR A 998 37.78 -9.05 -9.88
CA THR A 998 37.91 -8.86 -11.35
C THR A 998 37.37 -10.07 -12.12
N SER A 999 36.35 -10.70 -11.54
CA SER A 999 35.63 -11.82 -12.15
C SER A 999 34.15 -11.69 -11.87
N TYR A 1000 33.35 -12.06 -12.85
CA TYR A 1000 31.92 -12.25 -12.74
C TYR A 1000 31.59 -13.68 -13.13
N ASP A 1001 30.86 -14.35 -12.24
CA ASP A 1001 30.33 -15.69 -12.44
C ASP A 1001 28.82 -15.57 -12.69
N PRO A 1002 28.34 -15.76 -13.92
CA PRO A 1002 26.92 -15.72 -14.21
C PRO A 1002 26.15 -16.76 -13.39
N ASN A 1003 25.00 -16.38 -12.81
CA ASN A 1003 24.20 -17.29 -11.98
C ASN A 1003 23.57 -18.46 -12.77
N ALA A 1004 23.60 -18.39 -14.10
CA ALA A 1004 23.10 -19.41 -15.01
C ALA A 1004 24.12 -19.64 -16.13
N ASP A 1005 24.24 -20.89 -16.57
CA ASP A 1005 25.07 -21.27 -17.70
C ASP A 1005 24.64 -20.52 -18.97
N PHE A 1006 25.62 -20.11 -19.79
CA PHE A 1006 25.34 -19.49 -21.08
C PHE A 1006 24.64 -20.47 -22.04
N PRO A 1007 23.74 -19.99 -22.91
CA PRO A 1007 23.10 -20.82 -23.93
C PRO A 1007 24.13 -21.56 -24.80
N GLU A 1008 23.85 -22.82 -25.15
CA GLU A 1008 24.74 -23.67 -25.95
C GLU A 1008 24.90 -23.19 -27.42
N ASP A 1009 26.05 -23.46 -28.03
CA ASP A 1009 26.38 -23.10 -29.44
C ASP A 1009 25.97 -21.66 -29.84
N THR A 1010 26.00 -20.75 -28.87
CA THR A 1010 25.45 -19.40 -29.01
C THR A 1010 26.58 -18.38 -28.97
N LEU A 1011 26.47 -17.38 -29.83
CA LEU A 1011 27.37 -16.23 -29.81
C LEU A 1011 26.95 -15.29 -28.67
N ILE A 1012 27.77 -15.25 -27.62
CA ILE A 1012 27.58 -14.42 -26.44
C ILE A 1012 28.35 -13.11 -26.64
N TYR A 1013 27.68 -12.00 -26.40
CA TYR A 1013 28.24 -10.65 -26.39
C TYR A 1013 28.37 -10.17 -24.96
N VAL A 1014 29.52 -9.62 -24.61
CA VAL A 1014 29.83 -9.16 -23.26
C VAL A 1014 30.45 -7.77 -23.31
N SER A 1015 29.99 -6.89 -22.41
CA SER A 1015 30.67 -5.64 -22.10
C SER A 1015 30.99 -5.58 -20.61
N VAL A 1016 32.21 -5.16 -20.29
CA VAL A 1016 32.65 -4.89 -18.92
C VAL A 1016 33.01 -3.41 -18.85
N VAL A 1017 32.23 -2.66 -18.08
CA VAL A 1017 32.32 -1.20 -17.95
C VAL A 1017 32.75 -0.87 -16.52
N PRO A 1018 34.04 -0.60 -16.28
CA PRO A 1018 34.51 -0.10 -15.00
C PRO A 1018 33.83 1.23 -14.66
N TYR A 1019 33.55 1.46 -13.38
CA TYR A 1019 33.01 2.73 -12.90
C TYR A 1019 33.73 3.18 -11.63
N ASN A 1020 33.70 4.47 -11.38
CA ASN A 1020 34.06 5.06 -10.10
C ASN A 1020 33.07 6.17 -9.73
N SER A 1021 33.33 6.85 -8.63
CA SER A 1021 32.56 8.01 -8.16
C SER A 1021 32.33 9.12 -9.20
N VAL A 1022 33.12 9.20 -10.28
CA VAL A 1022 32.96 10.21 -11.35
C VAL A 1022 32.16 9.70 -12.54
N GLY A 1023 32.11 8.39 -12.77
CA GLY A 1023 31.20 7.78 -13.73
C GLY A 1023 31.74 6.54 -14.43
N ASN A 1024 31.00 6.08 -15.43
CA ASN A 1024 31.30 4.87 -16.19
C ASN A 1024 32.36 5.12 -17.27
N ALA A 1025 33.27 4.18 -17.44
CA ALA A 1025 34.23 4.16 -18.53
C ALA A 1025 33.51 4.30 -19.89
N THR A 1026 33.89 5.29 -20.71
CA THR A 1026 33.26 5.53 -22.02
C THR A 1026 34.06 4.89 -23.15
N GLY A 1027 33.38 4.39 -24.19
CA GLY A 1027 34.01 3.80 -25.37
C GLY A 1027 34.52 2.37 -25.18
N CYS A 1028 34.02 1.64 -24.18
CA CYS A 1028 34.36 0.23 -23.97
C CYS A 1028 33.75 -0.62 -25.07
N ASN A 1029 34.62 -1.28 -25.83
CA ASN A 1029 34.17 -2.15 -26.91
C ASN A 1029 33.61 -3.44 -26.31
N GLU A 1030 32.42 -3.80 -26.78
CA GLU A 1030 31.88 -5.14 -26.62
C GLU A 1030 32.81 -6.17 -27.27
N PHE A 1031 32.92 -7.32 -26.63
CA PHE A 1031 33.55 -8.51 -27.20
C PHE A 1031 32.54 -9.64 -27.25
N SER A 1032 32.85 -10.68 -28.03
CA SER A 1032 32.00 -11.86 -28.09
C SER A 1032 32.78 -13.14 -28.04
N PHE A 1033 32.13 -14.24 -27.67
CA PHE A 1033 32.66 -15.59 -27.79
C PHE A 1033 31.51 -16.55 -28.11
N THR A 1034 31.82 -17.73 -28.65
CA THR A 1034 30.83 -18.78 -28.92
C THR A 1034 31.00 -19.88 -27.89
N THR A 1035 29.92 -20.19 -27.17
CA THR A 1035 29.87 -21.29 -26.21
C THR A 1035 30.04 -22.63 -26.91
N GLU A 1036 30.53 -23.64 -26.19
CA GLU A 1036 30.59 -25.00 -26.70
C GLU A 1036 29.19 -25.52 -26.99
N ALA A 1037 29.07 -26.32 -28.05
CA ALA A 1037 27.90 -27.17 -28.22
C ALA A 1037 27.90 -28.19 -27.08
N ALA A 1038 26.79 -28.36 -26.36
CA ALA A 1038 26.73 -29.26 -25.23
C ALA A 1038 27.22 -30.66 -25.64
N THR A 1039 28.27 -31.14 -24.97
CA THR A 1039 28.80 -32.49 -25.19
C THR A 1039 28.03 -33.58 -24.43
N GLU A 1040 26.91 -33.23 -23.79
CA GLU A 1040 25.84 -34.16 -23.46
C GLU A 1040 24.52 -33.65 -24.06
N VAL A 1041 24.21 -34.15 -25.25
CA VAL A 1041 22.88 -34.00 -25.85
C VAL A 1041 21.87 -34.63 -24.90
N PRO A 1042 20.88 -33.90 -24.35
CA PRO A 1042 19.71 -34.56 -23.82
C PRO A 1042 19.11 -35.34 -24.98
N THR A 1043 19.23 -36.66 -24.94
CA THR A 1043 18.65 -37.51 -25.98
C THR A 1043 17.16 -37.62 -25.73
N LEU A 1044 16.38 -37.86 -26.79
CA LEU A 1044 14.99 -38.28 -26.62
C LEU A 1044 14.90 -39.36 -25.53
N PRO A 1045 13.95 -39.28 -24.59
CA PRO A 1045 13.87 -40.22 -23.50
C PRO A 1045 13.73 -41.63 -24.06
N ASN A 1046 14.34 -42.62 -23.39
CA ASN A 1046 14.17 -44.00 -23.81
C ASN A 1046 12.70 -44.41 -23.65
N CYS A 1047 12.18 -45.23 -24.57
CA CYS A 1047 10.83 -45.75 -24.44
C CYS A 1047 10.65 -46.49 -23.11
N THR A 1048 9.50 -46.27 -22.48
CA THR A 1048 9.17 -46.95 -21.22
C THR A 1048 9.07 -48.47 -21.42
N THR A 1049 9.26 -49.21 -20.34
CA THR A 1049 9.22 -50.68 -20.31
C THR A 1049 8.22 -51.17 -19.27
N ASN A 1050 7.97 -52.48 -19.25
CA ASN A 1050 7.04 -53.13 -18.31
C ASN A 1050 5.61 -52.56 -18.34
N ILE A 1051 5.13 -52.18 -19.54
CA ILE A 1051 3.74 -51.78 -19.73
C ILE A 1051 2.82 -52.96 -19.34
N THR A 1052 1.90 -52.70 -18.42
CA THR A 1052 0.87 -53.63 -17.94
C THR A 1052 -0.50 -53.09 -18.36
N PRO A 1053 -1.40 -53.91 -18.93
CA PRO A 1053 -1.30 -55.35 -19.19
C PRO A 1053 -0.15 -55.75 -20.12
N ALA A 1054 0.52 -56.87 -19.83
CA ALA A 1054 1.73 -57.27 -20.56
C ALA A 1054 1.44 -57.55 -22.05
N ASN A 1055 2.42 -57.29 -22.93
CA ASN A 1055 2.26 -57.55 -24.36
C ASN A 1055 1.91 -59.02 -24.66
N GLY A 1056 0.82 -59.23 -25.40
CA GLY A 1056 0.23 -60.52 -25.73
C GLY A 1056 -0.61 -61.13 -24.61
N ALA A 1057 -0.90 -60.41 -23.51
CA ALA A 1057 -1.76 -60.91 -22.46
C ALA A 1057 -3.18 -61.19 -23.01
N THR A 1058 -3.81 -62.24 -22.52
CA THR A 1058 -5.20 -62.62 -22.83
C THR A 1058 -5.99 -62.69 -21.53
N ASP A 1059 -7.32 -62.61 -21.61
CA ASP A 1059 -8.21 -62.59 -20.44
C ASP A 1059 -7.93 -61.40 -19.50
N VAL A 1060 -7.60 -60.25 -20.10
CA VAL A 1060 -7.41 -58.99 -19.39
C VAL A 1060 -8.78 -58.35 -19.13
N SER A 1061 -9.03 -57.91 -17.91
CA SER A 1061 -10.30 -57.24 -17.55
C SER A 1061 -10.60 -56.06 -18.48
N MET A 1062 -11.88 -55.84 -18.79
CA MET A 1062 -12.29 -54.71 -19.64
C MET A 1062 -12.05 -53.36 -18.96
N ASP A 1063 -11.98 -53.30 -17.63
CA ASP A 1063 -11.68 -52.09 -16.83
C ASP A 1063 -10.17 -51.95 -16.46
N ALA A 1064 -9.28 -52.62 -17.19
CA ALA A 1064 -7.87 -52.68 -16.80
C ALA A 1064 -7.14 -51.33 -16.95
N ASN A 1065 -6.54 -50.85 -15.86
CA ASN A 1065 -5.62 -49.69 -15.90
C ASN A 1065 -4.34 -50.02 -16.68
N ILE A 1066 -3.82 -49.04 -17.41
CA ILE A 1066 -2.53 -49.12 -18.08
C ILE A 1066 -1.45 -48.58 -17.14
N THR A 1067 -0.37 -49.31 -16.90
CA THR A 1067 0.74 -48.85 -16.05
C THR A 1067 2.09 -49.16 -16.70
N TRP A 1068 3.14 -48.41 -16.38
CA TRP A 1068 4.48 -48.58 -16.94
C TRP A 1068 5.58 -48.17 -15.94
N ASP A 1069 6.84 -48.42 -16.29
CA ASP A 1069 7.99 -47.98 -15.48
C ASP A 1069 8.34 -46.52 -15.76
N SER A 1070 8.81 -45.80 -14.73
CA SER A 1070 9.32 -44.44 -14.90
C SER A 1070 10.62 -44.42 -15.71
N VAL A 1071 10.77 -43.42 -16.57
CA VAL A 1071 11.95 -43.12 -17.37
C VAL A 1071 12.65 -41.90 -16.76
N ALA A 1072 13.96 -42.02 -16.49
CA ALA A 1072 14.73 -41.07 -15.68
C ALA A 1072 14.84 -39.65 -16.27
N ASP A 1073 14.63 -39.50 -17.58
CA ASP A 1073 14.78 -38.24 -18.32
C ASP A 1073 13.49 -37.82 -19.06
N ALA A 1074 12.33 -38.32 -18.63
CA ALA A 1074 11.02 -37.98 -19.21
C ALA A 1074 10.26 -37.00 -18.32
N ASP A 1075 9.82 -35.89 -18.92
CA ASP A 1075 8.95 -34.87 -18.30
C ASP A 1075 7.48 -35.31 -18.25
N GLY A 1076 7.10 -36.30 -19.08
CA GLY A 1076 5.77 -36.88 -19.11
C GLY A 1076 5.63 -38.02 -20.11
N TYR A 1077 4.42 -38.55 -20.29
CA TYR A 1077 4.11 -39.64 -21.20
C TYR A 1077 2.84 -39.36 -22.00
N TYR A 1078 2.89 -39.58 -23.30
CA TYR A 1078 1.69 -39.65 -24.15
C TYR A 1078 1.20 -41.09 -24.26
N VAL A 1079 -0.06 -41.32 -23.90
CA VAL A 1079 -0.72 -42.62 -23.98
C VAL A 1079 -1.69 -42.63 -25.17
N ASN A 1080 -1.48 -43.59 -26.07
CA ASN A 1080 -2.31 -43.87 -27.23
C ASN A 1080 -2.91 -45.27 -27.08
N ILE A 1081 -4.22 -45.40 -27.24
CA ILE A 1081 -4.91 -46.68 -27.13
C ILE A 1081 -5.88 -46.86 -28.29
N GLY A 1082 -5.86 -48.06 -28.88
CA GLY A 1082 -6.77 -48.40 -29.95
C GLY A 1082 -7.11 -49.87 -30.11
N THR A 1083 -8.03 -50.18 -31.01
CA THR A 1083 -8.47 -51.54 -31.39
C THR A 1083 -7.80 -52.06 -32.67
N THR A 1084 -6.97 -51.23 -33.30
CA THR A 1084 -6.11 -51.60 -34.44
C THR A 1084 -4.67 -51.17 -34.18
N SER A 1085 -3.69 -51.86 -34.75
CA SER A 1085 -2.28 -51.49 -34.57
C SER A 1085 -2.00 -50.09 -35.13
N GLY A 1086 -1.42 -49.24 -34.29
CA GLY A 1086 -1.21 -47.81 -34.52
C GLY A 1086 -2.47 -46.95 -34.38
N GLY A 1087 -3.58 -47.52 -33.90
CA GLY A 1087 -4.84 -46.81 -33.70
C GLY A 1087 -4.89 -46.01 -32.40
N THR A 1088 -5.63 -44.91 -32.42
CA THR A 1088 -5.82 -43.98 -31.28
C THR A 1088 -7.31 -43.73 -30.98
N GLU A 1089 -8.18 -44.60 -31.50
CA GLU A 1089 -9.64 -44.42 -31.48
C GLU A 1089 -10.30 -44.58 -30.10
N LEU A 1090 -9.60 -45.17 -29.13
CA LEU A 1090 -10.05 -45.21 -27.73
C LEU A 1090 -9.41 -44.09 -26.92
N VAL A 1091 -8.11 -43.83 -27.10
CA VAL A 1091 -7.37 -42.74 -26.46
C VAL A 1091 -6.34 -42.18 -27.45
N ASP A 1092 -6.40 -40.88 -27.70
CA ASP A 1092 -5.49 -40.16 -28.60
C ASP A 1092 -4.67 -39.14 -27.81
N ASN A 1093 -3.38 -39.41 -27.68
CA ASN A 1093 -2.35 -38.54 -27.12
C ASN A 1093 -2.64 -38.03 -25.69
N ALA A 1094 -3.17 -38.89 -24.81
CA ALA A 1094 -3.43 -38.51 -23.42
C ALA A 1094 -2.11 -38.22 -22.68
N ASN A 1095 -1.97 -37.01 -22.15
CA ASN A 1095 -0.75 -36.56 -21.49
C ASN A 1095 -0.76 -36.87 -19.99
N VAL A 1096 0.21 -37.64 -19.51
CA VAL A 1096 0.43 -37.96 -18.10
C VAL A 1096 1.74 -37.32 -17.61
N THR A 1097 1.62 -36.18 -16.93
CA THR A 1097 2.75 -35.35 -16.47
C THR A 1097 3.31 -35.76 -15.10
N THR A 1098 2.53 -36.50 -14.30
CA THR A 1098 3.00 -37.05 -13.01
C THR A 1098 2.47 -38.48 -12.81
N GLY A 1099 3.33 -39.39 -12.36
CA GLY A 1099 2.99 -40.81 -12.17
C GLY A 1099 3.28 -41.69 -13.39
N THR A 1100 2.98 -42.99 -13.28
CA THR A 1100 3.25 -44.00 -14.33
C THR A 1100 2.07 -44.93 -14.57
N SER A 1101 0.85 -44.38 -14.46
CA SER A 1101 -0.41 -45.09 -14.67
C SER A 1101 -1.43 -44.23 -15.37
N TYR A 1102 -2.26 -44.84 -16.20
CA TYR A 1102 -3.38 -44.24 -16.89
C TYR A 1102 -4.62 -45.14 -16.74
N ASP A 1103 -5.73 -44.53 -16.29
CA ASP A 1103 -7.01 -45.20 -16.12
C ASP A 1103 -7.97 -44.70 -17.21
N PRO A 1104 -8.34 -45.53 -18.20
CA PRO A 1104 -9.28 -45.15 -19.24
C PRO A 1104 -10.68 -44.91 -18.65
N ASN A 1105 -11.30 -43.76 -18.95
CA ASN A 1105 -12.64 -43.40 -18.46
C ASN A 1105 -13.78 -44.34 -18.92
N ALA A 1106 -13.51 -45.30 -19.82
CA ALA A 1106 -14.47 -46.26 -20.33
C ALA A 1106 -13.83 -47.65 -20.48
N ASP A 1107 -14.61 -48.69 -20.18
CA ASP A 1107 -14.21 -50.09 -20.34
C ASP A 1107 -13.80 -50.40 -21.80
N PHE A 1108 -12.72 -51.16 -21.96
CA PHE A 1108 -12.25 -51.66 -23.25
C PHE A 1108 -13.25 -52.62 -23.90
N PRO A 1109 -13.39 -52.61 -25.25
CA PRO A 1109 -14.26 -53.55 -25.96
C PRO A 1109 -13.97 -55.02 -25.65
N GLU A 1110 -15.02 -55.82 -25.42
CA GLU A 1110 -14.94 -57.25 -25.07
C GLU A 1110 -14.23 -58.08 -26.14
N GLY A 1111 -13.42 -59.05 -25.72
CA GLY A 1111 -12.74 -60.03 -26.59
C GLY A 1111 -11.91 -59.42 -27.72
N THR A 1112 -11.52 -58.16 -27.56
CA THR A 1112 -10.89 -57.35 -28.59
C THR A 1112 -9.42 -57.20 -28.27
N VAL A 1113 -8.59 -57.22 -29.31
CA VAL A 1113 -7.17 -56.90 -29.16
C VAL A 1113 -7.03 -55.39 -29.04
N ILE A 1114 -6.62 -54.93 -27.88
CA ILE A 1114 -6.31 -53.54 -27.57
C ILE A 1114 -4.82 -53.33 -27.81
N TYR A 1115 -4.48 -52.30 -28.54
CA TYR A 1115 -3.14 -51.83 -28.83
C TYR A 1115 -2.85 -50.59 -28.00
N VAL A 1116 -1.73 -50.58 -27.29
CA VAL A 1116 -1.34 -49.47 -26.42
C VAL A 1116 0.09 -49.06 -26.75
N SER A 1117 0.28 -47.76 -26.97
CA SER A 1117 1.60 -47.14 -27.09
C SER A 1117 1.74 -46.05 -26.02
N VAL A 1118 2.78 -46.17 -25.20
CA VAL A 1118 3.16 -45.14 -24.22
C VAL A 1118 4.48 -44.54 -24.68
N VAL A 1119 4.45 -43.23 -24.95
CA VAL A 1119 5.59 -42.49 -25.52
C VAL A 1119 6.06 -41.46 -24.48
N PRO A 1120 7.16 -41.72 -23.77
CA PRO A 1120 7.78 -40.71 -22.91
C PRO A 1120 8.23 -39.50 -23.74
N TYR A 1121 8.16 -38.32 -23.18
CA TYR A 1121 8.68 -37.10 -23.81
C TYR A 1121 9.44 -36.25 -22.79
N ASN A 1122 10.34 -35.42 -23.29
CA ASN A 1122 10.95 -34.33 -22.53
C ASN A 1122 11.06 -33.08 -23.41
N SER A 1123 11.72 -32.05 -22.91
CA SER A 1123 12.02 -30.80 -23.63
C SER A 1123 12.64 -30.98 -25.03
N VAL A 1124 13.29 -32.13 -25.33
CA VAL A 1124 13.91 -32.44 -26.63
C VAL A 1124 12.91 -33.06 -27.62
N GLY A 1125 11.86 -33.71 -27.11
CA GLY A 1125 10.77 -34.26 -27.90
C GLY A 1125 10.33 -35.66 -27.45
N ASN A 1126 9.51 -36.29 -28.29
CA ASN A 1126 8.91 -37.60 -28.00
C ASN A 1126 9.88 -38.75 -28.32
N ALA A 1127 9.99 -39.72 -27.43
CA ALA A 1127 10.74 -40.95 -27.64
C ALA A 1127 10.38 -41.59 -28.99
N THR A 1128 11.39 -41.88 -29.83
CA THR A 1128 11.17 -42.47 -31.15
C THR A 1128 11.39 -43.99 -31.13
N GLY A 1129 10.56 -44.73 -31.87
CA GLY A 1129 10.68 -46.19 -31.97
C GLY A 1129 10.06 -46.98 -30.81
N CYS A 1130 9.20 -46.35 -30.00
CA CYS A 1130 8.49 -47.06 -28.93
C CYS A 1130 7.60 -48.14 -29.51
N SER A 1131 7.76 -49.34 -28.97
CA SER A 1131 7.03 -50.51 -29.42
C SER A 1131 5.63 -50.46 -28.81
N GLU A 1132 4.63 -50.49 -29.68
CA GLU A 1132 3.26 -50.75 -29.28
C GLU A 1132 3.16 -52.15 -28.66
N ILE A 1133 2.48 -52.25 -27.54
CA ILE A 1133 2.06 -53.52 -26.96
C ILE A 1133 0.62 -53.79 -27.37
N SER A 1134 0.20 -55.04 -27.29
CA SER A 1134 -1.21 -55.39 -27.43
C SER A 1134 -1.63 -56.36 -26.33
N PHE A 1135 -2.89 -56.36 -25.94
CA PHE A 1135 -3.47 -57.40 -25.11
C PHE A 1135 -4.90 -57.68 -25.58
N THR A 1136 -5.40 -58.89 -25.30
CA THR A 1136 -6.78 -59.26 -25.62
C THR A 1136 -7.58 -59.18 -24.34
N THR A 1137 -8.60 -58.31 -24.32
CA THR A 1137 -9.56 -58.27 -23.23
C THR A 1137 -10.26 -59.62 -23.10
N GLU A 1138 -10.71 -59.95 -21.90
CA GLU A 1138 -11.44 -61.19 -21.66
C GLU A 1138 -12.62 -61.32 -22.62
N THR A 1139 -12.73 -62.53 -23.19
CA THR A 1139 -13.97 -62.93 -23.84
C THR A 1139 -14.87 -63.42 -22.73
N LEU A 1140 -15.98 -62.73 -22.47
CA LEU A 1140 -16.98 -63.28 -21.57
C LEU A 1140 -17.41 -64.60 -22.21
N GLU A 1141 -17.22 -65.69 -21.49
CA GLU A 1141 -17.49 -67.04 -21.99
C GLU A 1141 -18.93 -67.08 -22.52
N ASN A 1142 -19.05 -67.14 -23.86
CA ASN A 1142 -20.26 -67.02 -24.67
C ASN A 1142 -21.57 -67.25 -23.91
N VAL A 1143 -22.17 -66.16 -23.42
CA VAL A 1143 -23.61 -66.00 -23.53
C VAL A 1143 -23.80 -64.96 -24.62
N ILE A 1144 -23.87 -65.44 -25.87
CA ILE A 1144 -24.47 -64.68 -26.97
C ILE A 1144 -25.77 -64.11 -26.40
N VAL A 1145 -25.83 -62.82 -26.08
CA VAL A 1145 -27.12 -62.19 -25.78
C VAL A 1145 -27.83 -62.08 -27.11
N GLN A 1146 -28.49 -63.16 -27.54
CA GLN A 1146 -29.49 -63.01 -28.59
C GLN A 1146 -30.51 -62.04 -28.04
N GLU A 1147 -30.62 -60.86 -28.64
CA GLU A 1147 -31.60 -59.90 -28.14
C GLU A 1147 -33.00 -60.52 -28.15
N THR A 1148 -33.71 -60.43 -27.03
CA THR A 1148 -35.15 -60.74 -26.95
C THR A 1148 -35.86 -59.95 -28.03
N LYS A 1149 -36.39 -60.64 -29.04
CA LYS A 1149 -37.16 -60.00 -30.12
C LYS A 1149 -38.57 -59.75 -29.63
N TYR A 1150 -39.01 -58.50 -29.68
CA TYR A 1150 -40.36 -58.09 -29.26
C TYR A 1150 -41.39 -58.20 -30.38
N GLY A 1151 -41.15 -59.08 -31.35
CA GLY A 1151 -42.08 -59.38 -32.44
C GLY A 1151 -41.96 -60.83 -32.87
N PHE A 1152 -43.09 -61.53 -33.00
CA PHE A 1152 -43.11 -62.94 -33.38
C PHE A 1152 -44.36 -63.30 -34.20
N SER A 1153 -44.27 -64.37 -34.98
CA SER A 1153 -45.25 -64.77 -36.00
C SER A 1153 -45.65 -66.24 -35.84
N PRO A 1154 -46.65 -66.55 -34.99
CA PRO A 1154 -47.09 -67.92 -34.74
C PRO A 1154 -47.92 -68.46 -35.93
N ASN A 1155 -47.24 -68.83 -37.01
CA ASN A 1155 -47.82 -69.33 -38.26
C ASN A 1155 -47.53 -70.83 -38.52
N GLY A 1156 -46.72 -71.46 -37.67
CA GLY A 1156 -46.37 -72.89 -37.70
C GLY A 1156 -45.25 -73.26 -38.66
N ASP A 1157 -44.47 -72.31 -39.17
CA ASP A 1157 -43.34 -72.57 -40.07
C ASP A 1157 -42.03 -72.95 -39.34
N GLY A 1158 -42.05 -72.94 -38.01
CA GLY A 1158 -40.91 -73.25 -37.15
C GLY A 1158 -39.99 -72.05 -36.87
N ILE A 1159 -40.30 -70.86 -37.40
CA ILE A 1159 -39.49 -69.64 -37.27
C ILE A 1159 -40.31 -68.57 -36.52
N ASN A 1160 -39.82 -68.13 -35.35
CA ASN A 1160 -40.48 -67.14 -34.49
C ASN A 1160 -41.94 -67.49 -34.13
N ASP A 1161 -42.25 -68.78 -33.97
CA ASP A 1161 -43.59 -69.25 -33.61
C ASP A 1161 -43.98 -69.02 -32.14
N VAL A 1162 -42.98 -68.69 -31.32
CA VAL A 1162 -43.14 -68.40 -29.89
C VAL A 1162 -42.35 -67.14 -29.56
N TRP A 1163 -42.76 -66.43 -28.51
CA TRP A 1163 -41.98 -65.31 -28.02
C TRP A 1163 -40.80 -65.82 -27.17
N VAL A 1164 -39.58 -65.61 -27.63
CA VAL A 1164 -38.35 -66.06 -26.96
C VAL A 1164 -37.74 -64.87 -26.21
N ILE A 1165 -37.61 -64.99 -24.88
CA ILE A 1165 -37.02 -64.00 -23.97
C ILE A 1165 -35.65 -64.52 -23.54
N HIS A 1166 -34.58 -63.99 -24.12
CA HIS A 1166 -33.25 -64.50 -23.89
C HIS A 1166 -32.80 -64.36 -22.43
N GLY A 1167 -32.27 -65.43 -21.85
CA GLY A 1167 -31.78 -65.48 -20.47
C GLY A 1167 -32.88 -65.59 -19.41
N ILE A 1168 -34.15 -65.70 -19.79
CA ILE A 1168 -35.27 -65.83 -18.83
C ILE A 1168 -35.20 -67.12 -18.00
N GLU A 1169 -34.53 -68.16 -18.53
CA GLU A 1169 -34.31 -69.44 -17.88
C GLU A 1169 -33.41 -69.33 -16.63
N ASN A 1170 -32.57 -68.29 -16.54
CA ASN A 1170 -31.74 -68.01 -15.37
C ASN A 1170 -32.56 -67.52 -14.16
N TYR A 1171 -33.83 -67.19 -14.38
CA TYR A 1171 -34.76 -66.72 -13.37
C TYR A 1171 -35.93 -67.73 -13.26
N PRO A 1172 -35.73 -68.94 -12.73
CA PRO A 1172 -36.74 -70.01 -12.78
C PRO A 1172 -38.05 -69.68 -12.06
N GLU A 1173 -38.05 -68.69 -11.17
CA GLU A 1173 -39.22 -68.21 -10.44
C GLU A 1173 -39.90 -66.99 -11.09
N ASN A 1174 -39.49 -66.63 -12.32
CA ASN A 1174 -40.05 -65.49 -13.05
C ASN A 1174 -41.57 -65.61 -13.26
N ILE A 1175 -42.25 -64.47 -13.35
CA ILE A 1175 -43.67 -64.41 -13.74
C ILE A 1175 -43.79 -63.53 -14.96
N VAL A 1176 -44.25 -64.09 -16.09
CA VAL A 1176 -44.50 -63.34 -17.33
C VAL A 1176 -46.00 -63.15 -17.50
N SER A 1177 -46.43 -61.89 -17.56
CA SER A 1177 -47.81 -61.45 -17.76
C SER A 1177 -47.93 -60.67 -19.07
N ILE A 1178 -48.99 -60.89 -19.85
CA ILE A 1178 -49.25 -60.23 -21.14
C ILE A 1178 -50.69 -59.72 -21.17
N TYR A 1179 -50.84 -58.48 -21.61
CA TYR A 1179 -52.07 -57.71 -21.63
C TYR A 1179 -52.42 -57.29 -23.06
N ASN A 1180 -53.73 -57.21 -23.36
CA ASN A 1180 -54.20 -56.61 -24.61
C ASN A 1180 -54.09 -55.07 -24.56
N ARG A 1181 -54.40 -54.40 -25.68
CA ARG A 1181 -54.34 -52.93 -25.77
C ARG A 1181 -55.30 -52.16 -24.85
N TRP A 1182 -56.25 -52.84 -24.21
CA TRP A 1182 -57.19 -52.27 -23.26
C TRP A 1182 -56.77 -52.53 -21.80
N GLY A 1183 -55.63 -53.18 -21.57
CA GLY A 1183 -55.09 -53.49 -20.25
C GLY A 1183 -55.62 -54.80 -19.64
N ASP A 1184 -56.39 -55.61 -20.36
CA ASP A 1184 -56.84 -56.91 -19.83
C ASP A 1184 -55.73 -57.95 -19.93
N LEU A 1185 -55.52 -58.72 -18.86
CA LEU A 1185 -54.57 -59.84 -18.82
C LEU A 1185 -55.06 -60.99 -19.70
N VAL A 1186 -54.32 -61.30 -20.77
CA VAL A 1186 -54.66 -62.35 -21.74
C VAL A 1186 -53.75 -63.58 -21.63
N PHE A 1187 -52.55 -63.42 -21.08
CA PHE A 1187 -51.66 -64.54 -20.81
C PHE A 1187 -50.83 -64.29 -19.55
N GLN A 1188 -50.66 -65.31 -18.71
CA GLN A 1188 -49.76 -65.28 -17.58
C GLN A 1188 -49.25 -66.67 -17.29
N THR A 1189 -47.97 -66.79 -16.96
CA THR A 1189 -47.38 -68.03 -16.46
C THR A 1189 -46.27 -67.74 -15.46
N ARG A 1190 -46.03 -68.70 -14.56
CA ARG A 1190 -44.83 -68.72 -13.71
C ARG A 1190 -43.80 -69.66 -14.33
N SER A 1191 -42.52 -69.35 -14.19
CA SER A 1191 -41.40 -70.13 -14.74
C SER A 1191 -41.42 -70.18 -16.28
N TYR A 1192 -41.49 -69.02 -16.94
CA TYR A 1192 -41.36 -68.93 -18.40
C TYR A 1192 -39.95 -69.36 -18.82
N ASN A 1193 -39.81 -70.19 -19.86
CA ASN A 1193 -38.54 -70.88 -20.14
C ASN A 1193 -38.19 -71.12 -21.63
N ASN A 1194 -38.76 -70.33 -22.55
CA ASN A 1194 -38.57 -70.37 -24.02
C ASN A 1194 -38.74 -71.71 -24.76
N SER A 1195 -39.04 -72.80 -24.06
CA SER A 1195 -39.12 -74.14 -24.62
C SER A 1195 -40.52 -74.73 -24.44
N THR A 1196 -40.88 -75.04 -23.20
CA THR A 1196 -42.12 -75.76 -22.87
C THR A 1196 -43.22 -74.85 -22.33
N ASN A 1197 -42.86 -73.82 -21.56
CA ASN A 1197 -43.78 -72.90 -20.93
C ASN A 1197 -43.59 -71.50 -21.54
N VAL A 1198 -44.30 -71.26 -22.64
CA VAL A 1198 -44.07 -70.12 -23.52
C VAL A 1198 -45.34 -69.53 -24.10
N PHE A 1199 -45.29 -68.25 -24.44
CA PHE A 1199 -46.35 -67.56 -25.14
C PHE A 1199 -46.25 -67.82 -26.64
N ARG A 1200 -47.29 -68.47 -27.18
CA ARG A 1200 -47.43 -68.84 -28.60
C ARG A 1200 -48.49 -68.03 -29.33
N GLY A 1201 -48.88 -66.89 -28.76
CA GLY A 1201 -49.96 -66.08 -29.31
C GLY A 1201 -51.35 -66.70 -29.11
N THR A 1202 -51.53 -67.46 -28.04
CA THR A 1202 -52.80 -68.06 -27.61
C THR A 1202 -53.04 -67.62 -26.17
N ALA A 1203 -54.23 -67.12 -25.86
CA ALA A 1203 -54.54 -66.65 -24.50
C ALA A 1203 -54.72 -67.84 -23.56
N ASN A 1204 -54.19 -67.77 -22.34
CA ASN A 1204 -54.48 -68.75 -21.27
C ASN A 1204 -55.28 -68.15 -20.10
N HIS A 1205 -55.58 -66.84 -20.17
CA HIS A 1205 -56.53 -66.14 -19.29
C HIS A 1205 -57.57 -65.43 -20.15
N LEU A 1206 -58.85 -65.78 -20.00
CA LEU A 1206 -59.96 -65.11 -20.67
C LEU A 1206 -61.20 -65.07 -19.77
N LYS A 1207 -61.90 -63.93 -19.75
CA LYS A 1207 -63.30 -63.84 -19.30
C LYS A 1207 -64.23 -64.28 -20.44
N GLY A 1208 -64.54 -65.58 -20.48
CA GLY A 1208 -65.64 -66.15 -21.29
C GLY A 1208 -65.22 -66.73 -22.65
N LEU A 1209 -65.21 -68.08 -22.70
CA LEU A 1209 -65.01 -68.97 -23.86
C LEU A 1209 -63.56 -69.16 -24.37
N GLY A 1210 -62.87 -70.15 -23.77
CA GLY A 1210 -61.80 -70.95 -24.39
C GLY A 1210 -60.45 -70.27 -24.65
N ALA A 1211 -59.34 -70.98 -24.41
CA ALA A 1211 -57.99 -70.53 -24.77
C ALA A 1211 -57.84 -70.49 -26.30
N ASP A 1212 -58.25 -69.38 -26.91
CA ASP A 1212 -58.23 -69.19 -28.35
C ASP A 1212 -57.04 -68.34 -28.81
N GLN A 1213 -56.79 -68.45 -30.11
CA GLN A 1213 -55.72 -67.76 -30.82
C GLN A 1213 -55.93 -66.24 -30.80
N LEU A 1214 -54.94 -65.50 -30.27
CA LEU A 1214 -54.98 -64.05 -30.18
C LEU A 1214 -54.74 -63.40 -31.56
N PRO A 1215 -55.51 -62.34 -31.92
CA PRO A 1215 -55.38 -61.68 -33.21
C PRO A 1215 -54.06 -60.90 -33.33
N SER A 1216 -53.62 -60.67 -34.56
CA SER A 1216 -52.45 -59.81 -34.86
C SER A 1216 -52.65 -58.42 -34.26
N GLY A 1217 -51.62 -57.90 -33.59
CA GLY A 1217 -51.67 -56.62 -32.90
C GLY A 1217 -50.56 -56.47 -31.88
N THR A 1218 -50.52 -55.30 -31.25
CA THR A 1218 -49.60 -54.97 -30.15
C THR A 1218 -50.20 -55.39 -28.82
N TYR A 1219 -49.41 -56.13 -28.04
CA TYR A 1219 -49.72 -56.57 -26.68
C TYR A 1219 -48.66 -55.99 -25.75
N PHE A 1220 -49.00 -55.82 -24.48
CA PHE A 1220 -48.09 -55.30 -23.46
C PHE A 1220 -47.66 -56.42 -22.53
N PHE A 1221 -46.45 -56.39 -22.00
CA PHE A 1221 -45.97 -57.42 -21.10
C PHE A 1221 -45.31 -56.83 -19.86
N GLN A 1222 -45.27 -57.65 -18.81
CA GLN A 1222 -44.55 -57.40 -17.57
C GLN A 1222 -43.94 -58.71 -17.07
N ILE A 1223 -42.71 -58.64 -16.59
CA ILE A 1223 -41.89 -59.72 -16.06
C ILE A 1223 -41.54 -59.34 -14.62
N GLU A 1224 -41.92 -60.20 -13.68
CA GLU A 1224 -41.78 -59.94 -12.25
C GLU A 1224 -41.01 -61.08 -11.57
N ASN A 1225 -40.67 -60.86 -10.29
CA ASN A 1225 -39.97 -61.81 -9.41
C ASN A 1225 -38.51 -62.07 -9.84
N LEU A 1226 -37.78 -60.97 -10.10
CA LEU A 1226 -36.35 -60.93 -10.44
C LEU A 1226 -35.55 -60.28 -9.28
N PRO A 1227 -34.25 -60.60 -9.11
CA PRO A 1227 -33.37 -59.95 -8.12
C PRO A 1227 -33.06 -58.48 -8.45
N GLU A 1228 -32.64 -57.66 -7.45
CA GLU A 1228 -32.36 -56.21 -7.58
C GLU A 1228 -31.34 -55.86 -8.68
N GLN A 1229 -30.38 -56.76 -8.96
CA GLN A 1229 -29.56 -56.73 -10.17
C GLN A 1229 -29.89 -57.93 -11.05
N HIS A 1230 -30.26 -57.67 -12.30
CA HIS A 1230 -30.57 -58.70 -13.29
C HIS A 1230 -30.14 -58.29 -14.70
N TYR A 1231 -29.90 -59.26 -15.57
CA TYR A 1231 -29.36 -59.07 -16.92
C TYR A 1231 -30.44 -58.98 -18.01
N LEU A 1232 -31.74 -58.97 -17.65
CA LEU A 1232 -32.84 -58.76 -18.61
C LEU A 1232 -32.93 -57.28 -19.03
N LYS A 1233 -32.74 -57.01 -20.33
CA LYS A 1233 -32.74 -55.65 -20.93
C LYS A 1233 -34.06 -54.89 -20.75
N LYS A 1234 -35.21 -55.60 -20.70
CA LYS A 1234 -36.53 -55.03 -20.40
C LYS A 1234 -37.36 -56.01 -19.56
N THR A 1235 -37.97 -55.51 -18.49
CA THR A 1235 -38.90 -56.26 -17.64
C THR A 1235 -40.35 -55.87 -17.89
N ASN A 1236 -40.61 -54.79 -18.63
CA ASN A 1236 -41.93 -54.46 -19.14
C ASN A 1236 -41.82 -53.78 -20.52
N GLY A 1237 -42.92 -53.72 -21.25
CA GLY A 1237 -42.95 -53.10 -22.58
C GLY A 1237 -44.08 -53.63 -23.44
N PHE A 1238 -43.88 -53.61 -24.76
CA PHE A 1238 -44.84 -54.17 -25.72
C PHE A 1238 -44.18 -55.20 -26.62
N LEU A 1239 -44.98 -56.13 -27.13
CA LEU A 1239 -44.61 -57.10 -28.13
C LEU A 1239 -45.65 -57.13 -29.25
N VAL A 1240 -45.20 -57.34 -30.48
CA VAL A 1240 -46.04 -57.35 -31.68
C VAL A 1240 -46.26 -58.79 -32.14
N LEU A 1241 -47.51 -59.23 -32.10
CA LEU A 1241 -47.92 -60.51 -32.67
C LEU A 1241 -48.37 -60.27 -34.11
N LYS A 1242 -47.73 -60.94 -35.08
CA LYS A 1242 -48.06 -60.80 -36.51
C LYS A 1242 -48.24 -62.17 -37.15
N ARG A 1243 -49.49 -62.56 -37.39
CA ARG A 1243 -49.85 -63.77 -38.14
C ARG A 1243 -49.89 -63.52 -39.64
#